data_AF-A0A0U5I1Q8-F1
#
_entry.id   AF-A0A0U5I1Q8-F1
#
_cell.length_a   1.000
_cell.length_b   1.000
_cell.length_c   1.000
_cell.angle_alpha   90.00
_cell.angle_beta   90.00
_cell.angle_gamma   90.00
#
_symmetry.space_group_name_H-M   'P 1'
#
loop_
_entity.id
_entity.type
_entity.pdbx_description
1 polymer ?
#
loop_
_entity_poly.entity_id
_entity_poly.type
_entity_poly.pdbx_seq_one_letter_code
_entity_poly.pdbx_strand_id
1 'polypeptide(L)'
;MGALNSMIRQATSTKSDPFEAVREIHDALARPRAEFTAVFCSKRYYQPLLEQAFREFFGGTALVGCTTAGEISTAGYTDGGMTGLSIAEEACVAVSDIILDVSHFKPAQIRVVVEDLQNQLRQRGIEPASHNTFALMLIDGMCCAEEQVISTLNTALGGLPLFGGSAGDDMRIAATQVLYRGRFYSNAATLTLVHTVLPFRVFSSQHFVGNGEQAIVTGADPDRRIITELNGDSAGLEYARMVECDIEELRAKKMLLPPLVVRIGGSWYARSPSGIMDDNSLKMACAIDEGVPLSIGRNTGMIPNLKRSFEAVQAAIGSPVAVLGIDCVMRRVEATSLDLGPDIARLFEENRVIGFSAYGEQINGMHLNNTFTGIAFGQSVGIERPEAGSIQAASPDTQTECGRLEQENAKLRKTIQVLLRRIERSMTIPSDTFSLFQNNVLLEKTVQLRTEDIVELNRKLSQELIARREVEVALTAAKAEAERANLSKTNFLASVSHDLQQPLNAARLLLGALMDEDLSSSGMSLLGRIEGALEAAEEMLADFLDVSKLEAGGFATHLSHFAIGPQLAQLEAEYAPQARRKGLSLRIVPSEAVLHTDKGLLQRILRNFLANAIRYTRSGRILVGCRRVDGEIMVEVHDTGIGIPQDRLQDIFEPYRSLAIGGPNDTHGSGLGLTIAKNFADILGLKLVVRSTEGRGSCFAVRVPSGHLRRAAGGASLPQGAAATLVGQRVLVLDDDAASREALATILGGWGCETLAAATVDEALSLSRKRPDLLIIDYHLDEGLTALDVLDTLRKHAGQEKPALVISADLSKEIPEQLQRRGLEFLPKPINPARLRSLVTYVLYCQAGH
;
A
#
# COMPACT_ATOMS: atom_id res chain seq x y z
N MET A 1 11.33 -29.64 -19.18
CA MET A 1 11.23 -30.55 -18.02
C MET A 1 12.31 -31.65 -17.96
N GLY A 2 13.04 -31.97 -19.05
CA GLY A 2 14.06 -33.04 -19.05
C GLY A 2 15.50 -32.67 -18.61
N ALA A 3 15.83 -31.39 -18.39
CA ALA A 3 17.23 -30.95 -18.19
C ALA A 3 17.67 -30.88 -16.71
N LEU A 4 16.74 -30.63 -15.77
CA LEU A 4 17.04 -30.40 -14.34
C LEU A 4 17.14 -31.69 -13.52
N ASN A 5 16.54 -32.79 -13.99
CA ASN A 5 16.68 -34.13 -13.39
C ASN A 5 18.08 -34.75 -13.61
N SER A 6 19.04 -33.98 -14.13
CA SER A 6 20.34 -34.46 -14.59
C SER A 6 21.52 -34.09 -13.67
N MET A 7 21.40 -33.09 -12.79
CA MET A 7 22.55 -32.52 -12.07
C MET A 7 23.14 -33.41 -10.97
N ILE A 8 22.34 -34.33 -10.41
CA ILE A 8 22.78 -35.35 -9.45
C ILE A 8 22.55 -36.73 -10.08
N ARG A 9 23.54 -37.61 -10.00
CA ARG A 9 23.40 -39.02 -10.38
C ARG A 9 23.64 -39.93 -9.18
N GLN A 10 22.92 -41.05 -9.18
CA GLN A 10 22.98 -42.08 -8.15
C GLN A 10 23.28 -43.41 -8.84
N ALA A 11 24.11 -44.24 -8.21
CA ALA A 11 24.51 -45.52 -8.77
C ALA A 11 24.60 -46.59 -7.70
N THR A 12 24.29 -47.83 -8.05
CA THR A 12 24.43 -48.99 -7.18
C THR A 12 25.03 -50.12 -7.99
N SER A 13 25.96 -50.87 -7.40
CA SER A 13 26.52 -52.08 -7.95
C SER A 13 26.47 -53.21 -6.93
N THR A 14 26.09 -54.39 -7.39
CA THR A 14 26.10 -55.63 -6.60
C THR A 14 27.13 -56.62 -7.14
N LYS A 15 28.04 -56.17 -8.03
CA LYS A 15 29.09 -57.02 -8.60
C LYS A 15 30.09 -57.40 -7.52
N SER A 16 30.49 -58.65 -7.47
CA SER A 16 31.48 -59.13 -6.49
C SER A 16 32.92 -58.82 -6.89
N ASP A 17 33.19 -58.65 -8.19
CA ASP A 17 34.51 -58.26 -8.68
C ASP A 17 34.74 -56.75 -8.48
N PRO A 18 35.85 -56.32 -7.84
CA PRO A 18 36.11 -54.90 -7.59
C PRO A 18 36.19 -54.04 -8.85
N PHE A 19 36.73 -54.55 -9.96
CA PHE A 19 36.87 -53.78 -11.19
C PHE A 19 35.53 -53.61 -11.90
N GLU A 20 34.75 -54.69 -12.00
CA GLU A 20 33.41 -54.61 -12.58
C GLU A 20 32.50 -53.69 -11.77
N ALA A 21 32.58 -53.77 -10.43
CA ALA A 21 31.78 -52.94 -9.54
C ALA A 21 32.11 -51.46 -9.69
N VAL A 22 33.41 -51.11 -9.62
CA VAL A 22 33.86 -49.72 -9.76
C VAL A 22 33.56 -49.18 -11.16
N ARG A 23 33.71 -50.01 -12.21
CA ARG A 23 33.34 -49.62 -13.57
C ARG A 23 31.84 -49.33 -13.69
N GLU A 24 30.97 -50.19 -13.14
CA GLU A 24 29.52 -49.99 -13.15
C GLU A 24 29.12 -48.69 -12.41
N ILE A 25 29.71 -48.44 -11.24
CA ILE A 25 29.52 -47.17 -10.51
C ILE A 25 30.05 -45.99 -11.32
N HIS A 26 31.26 -46.11 -11.88
CA HIS A 26 31.85 -45.08 -12.73
C HIS A 26 30.94 -44.75 -13.91
N ASP A 27 30.54 -45.72 -14.72
CA ASP A 27 29.77 -45.47 -15.94
C ASP A 27 28.41 -44.82 -15.63
N ALA A 28 27.80 -45.17 -14.50
CA ALA A 28 26.56 -44.54 -14.04
C ALA A 28 26.79 -43.10 -13.51
N LEU A 29 27.87 -42.85 -12.76
CA LEU A 29 28.16 -41.56 -12.14
C LEU A 29 28.94 -40.60 -13.04
N ALA A 30 29.62 -41.10 -14.07
CA ALA A 30 30.61 -40.40 -14.86
C ALA A 30 30.00 -39.27 -15.69
N ARG A 31 30.69 -38.13 -15.62
CA ARG A 31 30.52 -36.96 -16.47
C ARG A 31 31.91 -36.43 -16.84
N PRO A 32 32.04 -35.69 -17.96
CA PRO A 32 33.32 -35.09 -18.35
C PRO A 32 33.97 -34.24 -17.25
N ARG A 33 33.18 -33.71 -16.29
CA ARG A 33 33.64 -32.94 -15.12
C ARG A 33 32.68 -33.08 -13.91
N ALA A 34 32.76 -34.20 -13.20
CA ALA A 34 32.10 -34.33 -11.89
C ALA A 34 32.98 -33.68 -10.81
N GLU A 35 32.45 -32.66 -10.12
CA GLU A 35 33.22 -31.90 -9.13
C GLU A 35 33.16 -32.51 -7.73
N PHE A 36 32.13 -33.31 -7.44
CA PHE A 36 32.00 -34.08 -6.21
C PHE A 36 31.49 -35.50 -6.51
N THR A 37 32.17 -36.51 -5.96
CA THR A 37 31.71 -37.91 -6.02
C THR A 37 31.91 -38.58 -4.67
N ALA A 38 30.85 -39.15 -4.12
CA ALA A 38 30.86 -39.97 -2.92
C ALA A 38 30.58 -41.43 -3.27
N VAL A 39 31.42 -42.36 -2.80
CA VAL A 39 31.22 -43.80 -2.99
C VAL A 39 31.36 -44.54 -1.65
N PHE A 40 30.41 -45.42 -1.38
CA PHE A 40 30.36 -46.23 -0.17
C PHE A 40 30.37 -47.70 -0.58
N CYS A 41 31.27 -48.49 0.01
CA CYS A 41 31.51 -49.86 -0.43
C CYS A 41 31.66 -50.83 0.75
N SER A 42 31.17 -52.05 0.54
CA SER A 42 31.36 -53.17 1.47
C SER A 42 32.84 -53.50 1.69
N LYS A 43 33.17 -53.98 2.89
CA LYS A 43 34.50 -54.48 3.24
C LYS A 43 34.77 -55.88 2.66
N ARG A 44 33.81 -56.49 1.97
CA ARG A 44 33.96 -57.79 1.28
C ARG A 44 34.89 -57.72 0.07
N TYR A 45 35.04 -56.55 -0.55
CA TYR A 45 35.96 -56.38 -1.67
C TYR A 45 37.42 -56.50 -1.24
N TYR A 46 38.25 -57.10 -2.09
CA TYR A 46 39.68 -57.14 -1.88
C TYR A 46 40.29 -55.74 -2.11
N GLN A 47 40.66 -55.08 -1.02
CA GLN A 47 41.04 -53.66 -0.99
C GLN A 47 42.13 -53.27 -2.02
N PRO A 48 43.24 -54.02 -2.22
CA PRO A 48 44.26 -53.62 -3.20
C PRO A 48 43.74 -53.50 -4.63
N LEU A 49 42.85 -54.41 -5.06
CA LEU A 49 42.22 -54.34 -6.38
C LEU A 49 41.18 -53.21 -6.45
N LEU A 50 40.45 -52.99 -5.36
CA LEU A 50 39.48 -51.90 -5.27
C LEU A 50 40.14 -50.51 -5.39
N GLU A 51 41.25 -50.28 -4.69
CA GLU A 51 42.03 -49.04 -4.83
C GLU A 51 42.63 -48.88 -6.24
N GLN A 52 43.07 -49.98 -6.85
CA GLN A 52 43.55 -49.94 -8.23
C GLN A 52 42.44 -49.52 -9.19
N ALA A 53 41.24 -50.12 -9.07
CA ALA A 53 40.09 -49.77 -9.88
C ALA A 53 39.66 -48.31 -9.67
N PHE A 54 39.60 -47.83 -8.42
CA PHE A 54 39.28 -46.42 -8.16
C PHE A 54 40.31 -45.46 -8.76
N ARG A 55 41.61 -45.78 -8.73
CA ARG A 55 42.63 -44.96 -9.39
C ARG A 55 42.46 -44.95 -10.92
N GLU A 56 42.09 -46.08 -11.51
CA GLU A 56 41.90 -46.21 -12.95
C GLU A 56 40.68 -45.42 -13.45
N PHE A 57 39.53 -45.59 -12.79
CA PHE A 57 38.27 -44.99 -13.24
C PHE A 57 38.03 -43.57 -12.68
N PHE A 58 38.44 -43.28 -11.44
CA PHE A 58 38.15 -42.01 -10.75
C PHE A 58 39.37 -41.11 -10.52
N GLY A 59 40.54 -41.45 -11.08
CA GLY A 59 41.81 -40.75 -10.81
C GLY A 59 41.82 -39.24 -11.08
N GLY A 60 40.88 -38.72 -11.89
CA GLY A 60 40.71 -37.29 -12.16
C GLY A 60 39.61 -36.57 -11.36
N THR A 61 38.94 -37.25 -10.42
CA THR A 61 37.76 -36.71 -9.70
C THR A 61 38.01 -36.58 -8.19
N ALA A 62 37.30 -35.64 -7.54
CA ALA A 62 37.29 -35.52 -6.08
C ALA A 62 36.44 -36.65 -5.46
N LEU A 63 37.04 -37.83 -5.34
CA LEU A 63 36.42 -39.03 -4.78
C LEU A 63 36.61 -39.08 -3.26
N VAL A 64 35.50 -39.12 -2.54
CA VAL A 64 35.44 -39.39 -1.09
C VAL A 64 34.51 -40.55 -0.80
N GLY A 65 34.62 -41.16 0.38
CA GLY A 65 33.81 -42.33 0.70
C GLY A 65 34.22 -43.01 1.98
N CYS A 66 33.64 -44.19 2.24
CA CYS A 66 34.05 -45.05 3.34
C CYS A 66 33.60 -46.49 3.14
N THR A 67 34.11 -47.37 4.01
CA THR A 67 33.57 -48.71 4.18
C THR A 67 32.23 -48.65 4.92
N THR A 68 31.36 -49.63 4.69
CA THR A 68 29.95 -49.60 5.14
C THR A 68 29.62 -50.80 6.04
N ALA A 69 28.61 -50.65 6.89
CA ALA A 69 27.93 -51.78 7.53
C ALA A 69 26.84 -52.39 6.61
N GLY A 70 26.88 -52.03 5.33
CA GLY A 70 25.89 -52.32 4.30
C GLY A 70 25.39 -51.05 3.62
N GLU A 71 24.80 -51.21 2.43
CA GLU A 71 24.52 -50.09 1.53
C GLU A 71 23.03 -49.73 1.50
N ILE A 72 22.73 -48.50 1.09
CA ILE A 72 21.38 -47.99 0.89
C ILE A 72 21.24 -47.61 -0.57
N SER A 73 20.32 -48.28 -1.26
CA SER A 73 19.94 -47.99 -2.64
C SER A 73 18.49 -47.50 -2.70
N THR A 74 18.05 -47.10 -3.89
CA THR A 74 16.63 -46.81 -4.13
C THR A 74 15.74 -48.05 -3.94
N ALA A 75 16.30 -49.26 -3.93
CA ALA A 75 15.60 -50.50 -3.62
C ALA A 75 15.60 -50.85 -2.11
N GLY A 76 16.08 -49.94 -1.25
CA GLY A 76 16.22 -50.17 0.19
C GLY A 76 17.63 -50.64 0.57
N TYR A 77 17.73 -51.40 1.67
CA TYR A 77 19.00 -51.93 2.16
C TYR A 77 19.55 -53.03 1.24
N THR A 78 20.83 -52.92 0.91
CA THR A 78 21.58 -53.93 0.15
C THR A 78 22.82 -54.37 0.92
N ASP A 79 23.41 -55.50 0.50
CA ASP A 79 24.56 -56.13 1.15
C ASP A 79 25.67 -56.44 0.15
N GLY A 80 26.91 -56.23 0.58
CA GLY A 80 28.09 -56.70 -0.13
C GLY A 80 28.35 -56.00 -1.45
N GLY A 81 27.77 -54.82 -1.65
CA GLY A 81 27.87 -54.05 -2.89
C GLY A 81 28.57 -52.72 -2.70
N MET A 82 28.25 -51.78 -3.60
CA MET A 82 28.66 -50.40 -3.50
C MET A 82 27.57 -49.47 -4.02
N THR A 83 27.52 -48.28 -3.45
CA THR A 83 26.59 -47.21 -3.81
C THR A 83 27.34 -45.91 -3.93
N GLY A 84 26.88 -45.00 -4.78
CA GLY A 84 27.51 -43.71 -4.89
C GLY A 84 26.62 -42.63 -5.47
N LEU A 85 27.03 -41.40 -5.25
CA LEU A 85 26.36 -40.21 -5.72
C LEU A 85 27.40 -39.26 -6.31
N SER A 86 27.09 -38.66 -7.46
CA SER A 86 27.88 -37.58 -8.05
C SER A 86 27.04 -36.34 -8.27
N ILE A 87 27.64 -35.17 -8.06
CA ILE A 87 27.04 -33.87 -8.34
C ILE A 87 27.88 -33.20 -9.43
N ALA A 88 27.20 -32.68 -10.44
CA ALA A 88 27.84 -32.08 -11.60
C ALA A 88 28.43 -30.68 -11.28
N GLU A 89 29.49 -30.27 -12.00
CA GLU A 89 30.15 -28.96 -11.80
C GLU A 89 29.18 -27.76 -11.96
N GLU A 90 28.12 -27.91 -12.78
CA GLU A 90 27.13 -26.86 -12.97
C GLU A 90 26.24 -26.65 -11.73
N ALA A 91 26.24 -27.63 -10.81
CA ALA A 91 25.39 -27.65 -9.63
C ALA A 91 26.16 -27.50 -8.32
N CYS A 92 27.45 -27.82 -8.28
CA CYS A 92 28.27 -27.67 -7.07
C CYS A 92 29.74 -27.43 -7.33
N VAL A 93 30.39 -26.80 -6.36
CA VAL A 93 31.85 -26.75 -6.21
C VAL A 93 32.22 -27.42 -4.89
N ALA A 94 33.12 -28.39 -4.94
CA ALA A 94 33.55 -29.14 -3.75
C ALA A 94 35.07 -29.11 -3.56
N VAL A 95 35.47 -28.98 -2.29
CA VAL A 95 36.85 -29.08 -1.84
C VAL A 95 36.91 -30.07 -0.69
N SER A 96 37.90 -30.94 -0.70
CA SER A 96 38.02 -32.02 0.28
C SER A 96 39.44 -32.15 0.79
N ASP A 97 39.58 -32.49 2.06
CA ASP A 97 40.85 -32.87 2.66
C ASP A 97 40.69 -34.06 3.63
N ILE A 98 41.83 -34.62 4.03
CA ILE A 98 41.91 -35.74 4.97
C ILE A 98 42.62 -35.31 6.27
N ILE A 99 42.03 -35.70 7.38
CA ILE A 99 42.58 -35.54 8.73
C ILE A 99 43.13 -36.90 9.14
N LEU A 100 44.46 -36.97 9.31
CA LEU A 100 45.16 -38.18 9.76
C LEU A 100 45.36 -38.15 11.27
N ASP A 101 45.48 -39.35 11.84
CA ASP A 101 45.68 -39.59 13.28
C ASP A 101 44.57 -39.00 14.16
N VAL A 102 43.33 -39.28 13.79
CA VAL A 102 42.14 -38.73 14.47
C VAL A 102 42.00 -39.23 15.92
N SER A 103 42.65 -40.32 16.30
CA SER A 103 42.64 -40.80 17.69
C SER A 103 43.47 -39.91 18.63
N HIS A 104 44.45 -39.16 18.10
CA HIS A 104 45.36 -38.31 18.90
C HIS A 104 45.48 -36.88 18.33
N PHE A 105 44.46 -36.43 17.60
CA PHE A 105 44.49 -35.14 16.92
C PHE A 105 44.58 -33.96 17.91
N LYS A 106 45.18 -32.86 17.46
CA LYS A 106 45.14 -31.60 18.19
C LYS A 106 44.01 -30.73 17.63
N PRO A 107 43.20 -30.05 18.46
CA PRO A 107 42.13 -29.17 17.95
C PRO A 107 42.59 -28.09 16.98
N ALA A 108 43.87 -27.65 17.07
CA ALA A 108 44.46 -26.72 16.12
C ALA A 108 44.59 -27.28 14.69
N GLN A 109 44.83 -28.60 14.54
CA GLN A 109 44.94 -29.27 13.23
C GLN A 109 43.62 -29.18 12.47
N ILE A 110 42.49 -29.41 13.15
CA ILE A 110 41.16 -29.32 12.54
C ILE A 110 40.86 -27.89 12.09
N ARG A 111 41.20 -26.87 12.90
CA ARG A 111 41.01 -25.47 12.51
C ARG A 111 41.77 -25.11 11.23
N VAL A 112 43.02 -25.54 11.12
CA VAL A 112 43.84 -25.32 9.90
C VAL A 112 43.18 -25.96 8.69
N VAL A 113 42.75 -27.23 8.78
CA VAL A 113 42.07 -27.92 7.67
C VAL A 113 40.80 -27.19 7.23
N VAL A 114 39.97 -26.73 8.18
CA VAL A 114 38.75 -25.99 7.85
C VAL A 114 39.05 -24.63 7.21
N GLU A 115 40.01 -23.88 7.75
CA GLU A 115 40.44 -22.59 7.20
C GLU A 115 40.99 -22.75 5.77
N ASP A 116 41.80 -23.78 5.52
CA ASP A 116 42.35 -24.09 4.21
C ASP A 116 41.27 -24.43 3.19
N LEU A 117 40.29 -25.28 3.55
CA LEU A 117 39.16 -25.60 2.67
C LEU A 117 38.29 -24.38 2.38
N GLN A 118 37.98 -23.56 3.39
CA GLN A 118 37.25 -22.30 3.17
C GLN A 118 38.03 -21.33 2.27
N ASN A 119 39.35 -21.26 2.44
CA ASN A 119 40.22 -20.45 1.58
C ASN A 119 40.23 -20.95 0.14
N GLN A 120 40.23 -22.27 -0.09
CA GLN A 120 40.12 -22.85 -1.43
C GLN A 120 38.79 -22.48 -2.11
N LEU A 121 37.68 -22.46 -1.38
CA LEU A 121 36.39 -21.96 -1.92
C LEU A 121 36.46 -20.46 -2.24
N ARG A 122 37.02 -19.65 -1.34
CA ARG A 122 37.19 -18.20 -1.57
C ARG A 122 38.08 -17.90 -2.77
N GLN A 123 39.13 -18.67 -2.99
CA GLN A 123 39.99 -18.56 -4.19
C GLN A 123 39.24 -18.88 -5.49
N ARG A 124 38.16 -19.66 -5.43
CA ARG A 124 37.24 -19.91 -6.54
C ARG A 124 36.11 -18.88 -6.64
N GLY A 125 36.17 -17.79 -5.86
CA GLY A 125 35.17 -16.72 -5.86
C GLY A 125 33.88 -17.05 -5.10
N ILE A 126 33.91 -18.08 -4.25
CA ILE A 126 32.75 -18.54 -3.48
C ILE A 126 32.91 -18.14 -2.03
N GLU A 127 31.92 -17.42 -1.49
CA GLU A 127 31.84 -17.14 -0.06
C GLU A 127 30.95 -18.20 0.63
N PRO A 128 31.51 -19.06 1.49
CA PRO A 128 30.74 -20.11 2.16
C PRO A 128 29.67 -19.52 3.09
N ALA A 129 28.42 -19.95 2.91
CA ALA A 129 27.31 -19.57 3.78
C ALA A 129 26.40 -20.76 4.07
N SER A 130 25.70 -20.75 5.20
CA SER A 130 24.90 -21.89 5.68
C SER A 130 23.75 -22.31 4.75
N HIS A 131 23.27 -21.41 3.88
CA HIS A 131 22.18 -21.68 2.93
C HIS A 131 22.66 -22.25 1.58
N ASN A 132 23.97 -22.18 1.30
CA ASN A 132 24.54 -22.57 0.00
C ASN A 132 25.74 -23.51 0.12
N THR A 133 26.25 -23.75 1.33
CA THR A 133 27.43 -24.58 1.57
C THR A 133 27.19 -25.47 2.77
N PHE A 134 27.51 -26.77 2.63
CA PHE A 134 27.47 -27.74 3.71
C PHE A 134 28.80 -28.51 3.81
N ALA A 135 29.02 -29.14 4.95
CA ALA A 135 30.15 -30.01 5.20
C ALA A 135 29.69 -31.48 5.30
N LEU A 136 30.37 -32.37 4.60
CA LEU A 136 30.28 -33.81 4.76
C LEU A 136 31.52 -34.30 5.52
N MET A 137 31.31 -34.99 6.64
CA MET A 137 32.37 -35.68 7.38
C MET A 137 32.18 -37.20 7.29
N LEU A 138 33.23 -37.92 6.95
CA LEU A 138 33.29 -39.38 7.13
C LEU A 138 34.48 -39.68 8.03
N ILE A 139 34.30 -40.54 9.03
CA ILE A 139 35.35 -40.90 9.98
C ILE A 139 35.48 -42.41 10.10
N ASP A 140 36.69 -42.88 10.34
CA ASP A 140 36.94 -44.26 10.72
C ASP A 140 36.13 -44.63 11.98
N GLY A 141 35.16 -45.55 11.85
CA GLY A 141 34.24 -45.89 12.94
C GLY A 141 34.86 -46.63 14.13
N MET A 142 36.12 -47.04 14.03
CA MET A 142 36.84 -47.73 15.11
C MET A 142 37.82 -46.83 15.87
N CYS A 143 37.97 -45.54 15.49
CA CYS A 143 38.93 -44.63 16.13
C CYS A 143 38.47 -44.09 17.49
N CYS A 144 37.20 -44.26 17.83
CA CYS A 144 36.55 -43.76 19.03
C CYS A 144 36.61 -42.24 19.29
N ALA A 145 37.05 -41.44 18.32
CA ALA A 145 37.29 -39.99 18.46
C ALA A 145 36.20 -39.11 17.83
N GLU A 146 35.13 -39.70 17.29
CA GLU A 146 34.14 -38.98 16.48
C GLU A 146 33.47 -37.81 17.21
N GLU A 147 33.22 -37.95 18.51
CA GLU A 147 32.53 -36.94 19.32
C GLU A 147 33.39 -35.68 19.55
N GLN A 148 34.70 -35.86 19.74
CA GLN A 148 35.65 -34.76 19.85
C GLN A 148 35.93 -34.10 18.49
N VAL A 149 36.07 -34.91 17.43
CA VAL A 149 36.33 -34.44 16.07
C VAL A 149 35.14 -33.62 15.56
N ILE A 150 33.90 -34.14 15.67
CA ILE A 150 32.70 -33.46 15.17
C ILE A 150 32.44 -32.14 15.93
N SER A 151 32.67 -32.11 17.25
CA SER A 151 32.50 -30.89 18.06
C SER A 151 33.53 -29.82 17.68
N THR A 152 34.79 -30.21 17.48
CA THR A 152 35.86 -29.30 17.06
C THR A 152 35.59 -28.76 15.65
N LEU A 153 35.13 -29.62 14.73
CA LEU A 153 34.76 -29.23 13.37
C LEU A 153 33.58 -28.26 13.35
N ASN A 154 32.51 -28.55 14.10
CA ASN A 154 31.33 -27.70 14.16
C ASN A 154 31.69 -26.27 14.60
N THR A 155 32.58 -26.16 15.58
CA THR A 155 33.10 -24.86 16.04
C THR A 155 33.89 -24.15 14.94
N ALA A 156 34.80 -24.86 14.27
CA ALA A 156 35.66 -24.30 13.22
C ALA A 156 34.87 -23.91 11.95
N LEU A 157 33.80 -24.63 11.63
CA LEU A 157 32.96 -24.40 10.45
C LEU A 157 32.11 -23.12 10.56
N GLY A 158 31.97 -22.54 11.76
CA GLY A 158 31.33 -21.23 11.93
C GLY A 158 29.84 -21.20 11.57
N GLY A 159 29.13 -22.32 11.75
CA GLY A 159 27.69 -22.42 11.50
C GLY A 159 27.30 -22.95 10.12
N LEU A 160 28.24 -23.45 9.32
CA LEU A 160 27.90 -24.25 8.14
C LEU A 160 27.25 -25.58 8.57
N PRO A 161 26.14 -26.00 7.95
CA PRO A 161 25.53 -27.30 8.20
C PRO A 161 26.55 -28.42 8.01
N LEU A 162 26.62 -29.33 8.98
CA LEU A 162 27.52 -30.47 8.97
C LEU A 162 26.71 -31.74 9.11
N PHE A 163 26.96 -32.72 8.25
CA PHE A 163 26.42 -34.07 8.39
C PHE A 163 27.45 -35.12 8.03
N GLY A 164 27.27 -36.34 8.51
CA GLY A 164 28.30 -37.36 8.33
C GLY A 164 27.96 -38.71 8.96
N GLY A 165 28.93 -39.61 8.88
CA GLY A 165 28.80 -40.94 9.43
C GLY A 165 30.14 -41.60 9.74
N SER A 166 30.11 -42.49 10.72
CA SER A 166 31.20 -43.37 11.08
C SER A 166 31.19 -44.59 10.17
N ALA A 167 32.32 -44.88 9.52
CA ALA A 167 32.49 -46.01 8.62
C ALA A 167 32.14 -47.35 9.33
N GLY A 168 31.65 -48.32 8.55
CA GLY A 168 31.30 -49.66 9.02
C GLY A 168 32.05 -50.77 8.26
N ASP A 169 31.86 -52.03 8.65
CA ASP A 169 32.54 -53.18 8.04
C ASP A 169 31.69 -54.47 7.98
N ASP A 170 30.52 -54.41 7.33
CA ASP A 170 29.61 -55.56 7.16
C ASP A 170 29.29 -56.27 8.49
N MET A 171 29.08 -55.52 9.58
CA MET A 171 28.77 -56.04 10.93
C MET A 171 29.92 -56.79 11.62
N ARG A 172 31.15 -56.73 11.10
CA ARG A 172 32.29 -57.48 11.67
C ARG A 172 32.91 -56.80 12.89
N ILE A 173 32.77 -55.48 13.00
CA ILE A 173 33.30 -54.63 14.08
C ILE A 173 34.80 -54.90 14.30
N ALA A 174 35.56 -54.90 13.21
CA ALA A 174 36.97 -55.28 13.19
C ALA A 174 37.86 -54.21 12.56
N ALA A 175 37.52 -53.72 11.36
CA ALA A 175 38.37 -52.78 10.64
C ALA A 175 37.56 -51.92 9.66
N THR A 176 37.46 -50.63 9.98
CA THR A 176 36.76 -49.62 9.19
C THR A 176 37.73 -48.61 8.59
N GLN A 177 37.35 -48.01 7.46
CA GLN A 177 38.23 -47.10 6.70
C GLN A 177 37.45 -46.03 5.95
N VAL A 178 38.08 -44.87 5.78
CA VAL A 178 37.60 -43.80 4.91
C VAL A 178 38.34 -43.83 3.57
N LEU A 179 37.63 -43.52 2.50
CA LEU A 179 38.16 -43.44 1.14
C LEU A 179 38.43 -41.98 0.79
N TYR A 180 39.64 -41.68 0.37
CA TYR A 180 40.04 -40.36 -0.10
C TYR A 180 40.93 -40.48 -1.34
N ARG A 181 40.52 -39.85 -2.45
CA ARG A 181 41.23 -39.85 -3.74
C ARG A 181 41.65 -41.25 -4.21
N GLY A 182 40.76 -42.24 -4.02
CA GLY A 182 40.97 -43.62 -4.46
C GLY A 182 41.85 -44.48 -3.56
N ARG A 183 42.17 -44.04 -2.34
CA ARG A 183 42.89 -44.83 -1.32
C ARG A 183 42.12 -44.91 -0.02
N PHE A 184 42.23 -46.04 0.68
CA PHE A 184 41.62 -46.20 2.00
C PHE A 184 42.59 -45.84 3.12
N TYR A 185 42.06 -45.20 4.16
CA TYR A 185 42.80 -44.75 5.33
C TYR A 185 42.10 -45.23 6.60
N SER A 186 42.89 -45.76 7.52
CA SER A 186 42.49 -46.05 8.91
C SER A 186 43.00 -44.94 9.82
N ASN A 187 42.39 -44.79 11.00
CA ASN A 187 42.63 -43.71 11.95
C ASN A 187 42.61 -42.33 11.26
N ALA A 188 41.59 -42.10 10.44
CA ALA A 188 41.44 -40.90 9.63
C ALA A 188 39.98 -40.44 9.50
N ALA A 189 39.79 -39.16 9.15
CA ALA A 189 38.51 -38.58 8.75
C ALA A 189 38.67 -37.81 7.44
N THR A 190 37.66 -37.83 6.58
CA THR A 190 37.56 -36.92 5.44
C THR A 190 36.61 -35.78 5.78
N LEU A 191 36.96 -34.58 5.31
CA LEU A 191 36.09 -33.41 5.39
C LEU A 191 35.94 -32.85 3.99
N THR A 192 34.70 -32.72 3.54
CA THR A 192 34.36 -32.13 2.25
C THR A 192 33.42 -30.95 2.43
N LEU A 193 33.82 -29.77 1.97
CA LEU A 193 32.91 -28.63 1.83
C LEU A 193 32.32 -28.67 0.43
N VAL A 194 30.99 -28.64 0.36
CA VAL A 194 30.24 -28.62 -0.91
C VAL A 194 29.42 -27.34 -0.94
N HIS A 195 29.79 -26.44 -1.84
CA HIS A 195 28.97 -25.31 -2.24
C HIS A 195 28.02 -25.74 -3.35
N THR A 196 26.74 -25.42 -3.27
CA THR A 196 25.76 -25.81 -4.29
C THR A 196 24.71 -24.73 -4.54
N VAL A 197 24.25 -24.65 -5.79
CA VAL A 197 23.12 -23.82 -6.20
C VAL A 197 21.76 -24.50 -6.01
N LEU A 198 21.77 -25.79 -5.65
CA LEU A 198 20.56 -26.55 -5.37
C LEU A 198 20.09 -26.22 -3.95
N PRO A 199 18.79 -25.95 -3.73
CA PRO A 199 18.24 -25.91 -2.39
C PRO A 199 18.54 -27.23 -1.67
N PHE A 200 19.04 -27.19 -0.44
CA PHE A 200 19.30 -28.41 0.32
C PHE A 200 18.81 -28.31 1.75
N ARG A 201 18.59 -29.46 2.37
CA ARG A 201 18.27 -29.57 3.80
C ARG A 201 18.97 -30.75 4.43
N VAL A 202 19.74 -30.48 5.47
CA VAL A 202 20.25 -31.51 6.40
C VAL A 202 19.15 -31.82 7.41
N PHE A 203 18.94 -33.09 7.71
CA PHE A 203 17.91 -33.54 8.64
C PHE A 203 18.27 -34.85 9.32
N SER A 204 17.59 -35.14 10.43
CA SER A 204 17.70 -36.41 11.15
C SER A 204 16.32 -36.95 11.55
N SER A 205 16.23 -38.26 11.77
CA SER A 205 15.01 -38.98 12.16
C SER A 205 15.33 -40.06 13.18
N GLN A 206 14.60 -40.09 14.29
CA GLN A 206 14.72 -41.09 15.35
C GLN A 206 13.34 -41.44 15.90
N HIS A 207 13.17 -42.67 16.40
CA HIS A 207 11.85 -43.23 16.76
C HIS A 207 11.76 -43.75 18.20
N PHE A 208 12.60 -43.26 19.11
CA PHE A 208 12.60 -43.64 20.52
C PHE A 208 12.26 -42.47 21.46
N VAL A 209 11.48 -42.77 22.50
CA VAL A 209 11.14 -41.85 23.60
C VAL A 209 11.34 -42.54 24.94
N GLY A 210 11.68 -41.81 26.01
CA GLY A 210 11.86 -42.43 27.33
C GLY A 210 10.57 -43.03 27.87
N ASN A 211 10.67 -44.18 28.53
CA ASN A 211 9.56 -44.86 29.20
C ASN A 211 9.18 -44.20 30.55
N GLY A 212 9.99 -43.25 31.03
CA GLY A 212 9.75 -42.49 32.26
C GLY A 212 10.51 -43.02 33.48
N GLU A 213 10.94 -44.28 33.47
CA GLU A 213 11.88 -44.80 34.46
C GLU A 213 13.30 -44.32 34.13
N GLN A 214 13.99 -43.74 35.12
CA GLN A 214 15.33 -43.19 34.94
C GLN A 214 16.35 -43.94 35.79
N ALA A 215 17.51 -44.21 35.21
CA ALA A 215 18.70 -44.62 35.91
C ALA A 215 19.79 -43.56 35.72
N ILE A 216 20.58 -43.33 36.76
CA ILE A 216 21.72 -42.42 36.74
C ILE A 216 22.97 -43.26 36.57
N VAL A 217 23.84 -42.84 35.66
CA VAL A 217 25.18 -43.43 35.53
C VAL A 217 26.00 -43.08 36.76
N THR A 218 26.37 -44.07 37.56
CA THR A 218 27.16 -43.86 38.80
C THR A 218 28.62 -44.29 38.66
N GLY A 219 28.96 -45.04 37.60
CA GLY A 219 30.32 -45.43 37.27
C GLY A 219 30.47 -45.68 35.77
N ALA A 220 31.47 -45.07 35.14
CA ALA A 220 31.72 -45.23 33.71
C ALA A 220 33.19 -45.01 33.33
N ASP A 221 33.59 -45.64 32.22
CA ASP A 221 34.83 -45.38 31.48
C ASP A 221 34.43 -44.85 30.08
N PRO A 222 34.36 -43.52 29.90
CA PRO A 222 33.91 -42.89 28.64
C PRO A 222 34.83 -43.19 27.47
N ASP A 223 36.15 -43.27 27.70
CA ASP A 223 37.16 -43.54 26.67
C ASP A 223 36.98 -44.93 26.08
N ARG A 224 36.63 -45.91 26.92
CA ARG A 224 36.33 -47.28 26.48
C ARG A 224 34.86 -47.50 26.14
N ARG A 225 34.00 -46.49 26.34
CA ARG A 225 32.54 -46.54 26.18
C ARG A 225 31.89 -47.62 27.02
N ILE A 226 32.31 -47.73 28.28
CA ILE A 226 31.79 -48.74 29.20
C ILE A 226 31.07 -48.04 30.34
N ILE A 227 29.83 -48.44 30.62
CA ILE A 227 29.15 -48.09 31.87
C ILE A 227 29.29 -49.29 32.80
N THR A 228 29.95 -49.09 33.94
CA THR A 228 30.16 -50.15 34.93
C THR A 228 29.04 -50.18 35.95
N GLU A 229 28.47 -49.02 36.30
CA GLU A 229 27.42 -48.90 37.30
C GLU A 229 26.26 -47.98 36.88
N LEU A 230 25.05 -48.44 37.18
CA LEU A 230 23.80 -47.67 37.09
C LEU A 230 23.12 -47.69 38.45
N ASN A 231 22.71 -46.52 38.97
CA ASN A 231 22.07 -46.37 40.28
C ASN A 231 22.87 -46.97 41.47
N GLY A 232 24.20 -47.11 41.34
CA GLY A 232 25.07 -47.71 42.34
C GLY A 232 25.15 -49.24 42.29
N ASP A 233 24.47 -49.88 41.33
CA ASP A 233 24.50 -51.32 41.08
C ASP A 233 25.17 -51.63 39.73
N SER A 234 25.49 -52.90 39.48
CA SER A 234 26.06 -53.36 38.21
C SER A 234 25.17 -52.94 37.03
N ALA A 235 25.76 -52.23 36.07
CA ALA A 235 25.02 -51.59 34.97
C ALA A 235 24.14 -52.57 34.18
N GLY A 236 24.65 -53.75 33.86
CA GLY A 236 23.93 -54.77 33.10
C GLY A 236 22.77 -55.39 33.88
N LEU A 237 22.91 -55.58 35.19
CA LEU A 237 21.83 -56.11 36.03
C LEU A 237 20.72 -55.08 36.23
N GLU A 238 21.08 -53.83 36.51
CA GLU A 238 20.11 -52.75 36.64
C GLU A 238 19.38 -52.48 35.32
N TYR A 239 20.12 -52.52 34.21
CA TYR A 239 19.53 -52.44 32.87
C TYR A 239 18.59 -53.61 32.58
N ALA A 240 18.94 -54.84 32.96
CA ALA A 240 18.09 -56.02 32.83
C ALA A 240 16.79 -55.88 33.63
N ARG A 241 16.88 -55.34 34.86
CA ARG A 241 15.72 -55.00 35.70
C ARG A 241 14.81 -53.98 35.02
N MET A 242 15.36 -52.88 34.50
CA MET A 242 14.58 -51.83 33.83
C MET A 242 13.92 -52.29 32.52
N VAL A 243 14.55 -53.24 31.81
CA VAL A 243 14.00 -53.85 30.59
C VAL A 243 13.00 -54.99 30.91
N GLU A 244 12.93 -55.42 32.18
CA GLU A 244 12.13 -56.55 32.65
C GLU A 244 12.48 -57.86 31.89
N CYS A 245 13.77 -58.13 31.70
CA CYS A 245 14.26 -59.28 30.93
C CYS A 245 15.49 -59.90 31.61
N ASP A 246 15.72 -61.20 31.43
CA ASP A 246 16.89 -61.87 31.96
C ASP A 246 18.18 -61.37 31.28
N ILE A 247 19.27 -61.24 32.05
CA ILE A 247 20.53 -60.67 31.53
C ILE A 247 21.17 -61.55 30.43
N GLU A 248 21.01 -62.87 30.48
CA GLU A 248 21.52 -63.77 29.45
C GLU A 248 20.69 -63.68 28.17
N GLU A 249 19.38 -63.49 28.30
CA GLU A 249 18.51 -63.17 27.14
C GLU A 249 18.92 -61.85 26.50
N LEU A 250 19.28 -60.84 27.29
CA LEU A 250 19.77 -59.55 26.79
C LEU A 250 21.14 -59.67 26.13
N ARG A 251 22.09 -60.42 26.70
CA ARG A 251 23.39 -60.71 26.06
C ARG A 251 23.22 -61.33 24.68
N ALA A 252 22.24 -62.23 24.52
CA ALA A 252 21.96 -62.87 23.24
C ALA A 252 21.46 -61.90 22.16
N LYS A 253 20.82 -60.78 22.54
CA LYS A 253 20.27 -59.78 21.60
C LYS A 253 21.32 -58.92 20.89
N LYS A 254 22.56 -58.81 21.40
CA LYS A 254 23.65 -58.03 20.79
C LYS A 254 23.20 -56.60 20.39
N MET A 255 23.07 -56.29 19.10
CA MET A 255 22.65 -54.96 18.60
C MET A 255 21.13 -54.70 18.66
N LEU A 256 20.33 -55.71 19.06
CA LEU A 256 18.88 -55.58 19.29
C LEU A 256 18.53 -55.23 20.74
N LEU A 257 19.51 -54.80 21.54
CA LEU A 257 19.26 -54.31 22.88
C LEU A 257 18.36 -53.06 22.82
N PRO A 258 17.35 -52.95 23.70
CA PRO A 258 16.59 -51.72 23.86
C PRO A 258 17.52 -50.50 24.04
N PRO A 259 17.34 -49.42 23.27
CA PRO A 259 18.23 -48.27 23.40
C PRO A 259 18.00 -47.58 24.74
N LEU A 260 19.06 -47.07 25.36
CA LEU A 260 18.93 -46.06 26.41
C LEU A 260 18.72 -44.70 25.74
N VAL A 261 17.97 -43.80 26.37
CA VAL A 261 17.71 -42.46 25.87
C VAL A 261 17.96 -41.41 26.95
N VAL A 262 18.49 -40.27 26.52
CA VAL A 262 18.66 -39.08 27.37
C VAL A 262 17.74 -37.97 26.90
N ARG A 263 17.24 -37.15 27.83
CA ARG A 263 16.39 -35.99 27.52
C ARG A 263 17.19 -34.70 27.60
N ILE A 264 17.35 -34.01 26.48
CA ILE A 264 18.08 -32.73 26.41
C ILE A 264 17.23 -31.71 25.67
N GLY A 265 17.11 -30.50 26.22
CA GLY A 265 16.32 -29.43 25.62
C GLY A 265 14.84 -29.81 25.41
N GLY A 266 14.31 -30.81 26.13
CA GLY A 266 12.96 -31.32 25.97
C GLY A 266 12.79 -32.44 24.93
N SER A 267 13.82 -32.76 24.15
CA SER A 267 13.85 -33.83 23.14
C SER A 267 14.59 -35.06 23.65
N TRP A 268 14.25 -36.24 23.11
CA TRP A 268 14.92 -37.51 23.44
C TRP A 268 16.01 -37.83 22.42
N TYR A 269 17.12 -38.38 22.89
CA TYR A 269 18.27 -38.80 22.07
C TYR A 269 18.72 -40.19 22.49
N ALA A 270 18.90 -41.10 21.53
CA ALA A 270 19.36 -42.45 21.81
C ALA A 270 20.85 -42.51 22.14
N ARG A 271 21.18 -43.40 23.08
CA ARG A 271 22.49 -43.69 23.66
C ARG A 271 22.60 -45.20 23.83
N SER A 272 22.62 -45.88 22.69
CA SER A 272 22.35 -47.32 22.65
C SER A 272 23.51 -48.15 23.19
N PRO A 273 23.23 -49.19 24.00
CA PRO A 273 24.21 -50.21 24.31
C PRO A 273 24.52 -51.03 23.04
N SER A 274 25.79 -51.32 22.81
CA SER A 274 26.27 -52.22 21.75
C SER A 274 26.44 -53.65 22.25
N GLY A 275 26.44 -53.88 23.56
CA GLY A 275 26.48 -55.20 24.18
C GLY A 275 26.56 -55.14 25.70
N ILE A 276 26.46 -56.31 26.33
CA ILE A 276 26.68 -56.51 27.78
C ILE A 276 27.93 -57.38 27.92
N MET A 277 28.89 -56.93 28.72
CA MET A 277 30.18 -57.60 28.96
C MET A 277 30.05 -58.73 29.99
N ASP A 278 31.08 -59.58 30.08
CA ASP A 278 31.11 -60.74 30.99
C ASP A 278 31.00 -60.38 32.47
N ASP A 279 31.51 -59.22 32.84
CA ASP A 279 31.43 -58.62 34.18
C ASP A 279 30.12 -57.87 34.42
N ASN A 280 29.15 -57.99 33.51
CA ASN A 280 27.87 -57.27 33.49
C ASN A 280 28.00 -55.75 33.31
N SER A 281 29.14 -55.24 32.85
CA SER A 281 29.22 -53.84 32.38
C SER A 281 28.48 -53.66 31.05
N LEU A 282 27.90 -52.49 30.80
CA LEU A 282 27.29 -52.17 29.51
C LEU A 282 28.33 -51.55 28.58
N LYS A 283 28.53 -52.16 27.40
CA LYS A 283 29.31 -51.55 26.34
C LYS A 283 28.39 -50.65 25.52
N MET A 284 28.76 -49.38 25.36
CA MET A 284 27.96 -48.35 24.70
C MET A 284 28.44 -48.11 23.27
N ALA A 285 27.54 -47.63 22.39
CA ALA A 285 27.90 -47.22 21.03
C ALA A 285 28.60 -45.84 20.99
N CYS A 286 28.34 -44.99 21.98
CA CYS A 286 28.98 -43.69 22.18
C CYS A 286 29.51 -43.55 23.61
N ALA A 287 30.34 -42.53 23.87
CA ALA A 287 30.81 -42.25 25.22
C ALA A 287 29.66 -41.75 26.11
N ILE A 288 29.68 -42.14 27.38
CA ILE A 288 28.72 -41.70 28.40
C ILE A 288 29.48 -41.44 29.69
N ASP A 289 29.33 -40.23 30.22
CA ASP A 289 29.96 -39.83 31.48
C ASP A 289 29.10 -40.20 32.69
N GLU A 290 29.73 -40.20 33.86
CA GLU A 290 29.03 -40.30 35.15
C GLU A 290 28.07 -39.13 35.36
N GLY A 291 26.99 -39.37 36.11
CA GLY A 291 25.94 -38.41 36.42
C GLY A 291 24.89 -38.22 35.31
N VAL A 292 25.06 -38.87 34.15
CA VAL A 292 24.09 -38.77 33.05
C VAL A 292 22.81 -39.55 33.39
N PRO A 293 21.62 -38.91 33.32
CA PRO A 293 20.34 -39.61 33.49
C PRO A 293 19.92 -40.28 32.18
N LEU A 294 19.69 -41.59 32.22
CA LEU A 294 19.26 -42.41 31.10
C LEU A 294 17.90 -43.04 31.41
N SER A 295 17.11 -43.33 30.37
CA SER A 295 15.82 -44.02 30.47
C SER A 295 15.74 -45.10 29.38
N ILE A 296 14.95 -46.16 29.57
CA ILE A 296 14.74 -47.13 28.49
C ILE A 296 13.94 -46.47 27.37
N GLY A 297 14.45 -46.59 26.15
CA GLY A 297 13.82 -46.11 24.93
C GLY A 297 12.64 -46.98 24.53
N ARG A 298 11.44 -46.42 24.57
CA ARG A 298 10.24 -46.99 23.99
C ARG A 298 10.18 -46.68 22.49
N ASN A 299 10.03 -47.73 21.69
CA ASN A 299 9.85 -47.64 20.25
C ASN A 299 8.50 -46.99 19.88
N THR A 300 8.52 -45.96 19.03
CA THR A 300 7.34 -45.24 18.53
C THR A 300 7.00 -45.53 17.07
N GLY A 301 7.72 -46.47 16.45
CA GLY A 301 7.58 -46.88 15.07
C GLY A 301 8.56 -46.16 14.13
N MET A 302 9.37 -46.93 13.41
CA MET A 302 10.37 -46.40 12.48
C MET A 302 9.74 -45.73 11.24
N ILE A 303 8.78 -46.40 10.60
CA ILE A 303 8.15 -45.95 9.36
C ILE A 303 7.42 -44.59 9.53
N PRO A 304 6.55 -44.38 10.54
CA PRO A 304 5.86 -43.10 10.69
C PRO A 304 6.81 -41.92 10.96
N ASN A 305 7.89 -42.16 11.72
CA ASN A 305 8.88 -41.11 12.01
C ASN A 305 9.69 -40.74 10.76
N LEU A 306 10.12 -41.75 9.98
CA LEU A 306 10.85 -41.52 8.73
C LEU A 306 9.98 -40.77 7.71
N LYS A 307 8.71 -41.15 7.58
CA LYS A 307 7.74 -40.46 6.72
C LYS A 307 7.58 -38.99 7.11
N ARG A 308 7.40 -38.70 8.41
CA ARG A 308 7.28 -37.32 8.92
C ARG A 308 8.53 -36.48 8.62
N SER A 309 9.72 -37.08 8.75
CA SER A 309 10.98 -36.40 8.41
C SER A 309 11.04 -36.05 6.92
N PHE A 310 10.63 -36.96 6.02
CA PHE A 310 10.58 -36.66 4.58
C PHE A 310 9.51 -35.61 4.22
N GLU A 311 8.34 -35.64 4.87
CA GLU A 311 7.31 -34.60 4.71
C GLU A 311 7.84 -33.21 5.12
N ALA A 312 8.60 -33.13 6.22
CA ALA A 312 9.23 -31.88 6.66
C ALA A 312 10.34 -31.42 5.69
N VAL A 313 11.09 -32.34 5.10
CA VAL A 313 12.05 -32.04 4.04
C VAL A 313 11.32 -31.47 2.81
N GLN A 314 10.28 -32.16 2.35
CA GLN A 314 9.50 -31.74 1.19
C GLN A 314 8.85 -30.37 1.38
N ALA A 315 8.38 -30.06 2.59
CA ALA A 315 7.85 -28.75 2.92
C ALA A 315 8.89 -27.62 2.82
N ALA A 316 10.18 -27.91 3.02
CA ALA A 316 11.24 -26.90 3.00
C ALA A 316 11.92 -26.70 1.65
N ILE A 317 12.12 -27.77 0.88
CA ILE A 317 12.88 -27.70 -0.39
C ILE A 317 12.09 -28.19 -1.61
N GLY A 318 10.81 -28.51 -1.44
CA GLY A 318 10.01 -29.20 -2.45
C GLY A 318 10.36 -30.68 -2.56
N SER A 319 9.82 -31.36 -3.58
CA SER A 319 10.12 -32.79 -3.80
C SER A 319 11.62 -33.02 -4.03
N PRO A 320 12.28 -33.84 -3.20
CA PRO A 320 13.72 -34.08 -3.33
C PRO A 320 14.06 -34.70 -4.70
N VAL A 321 15.11 -34.19 -5.34
CA VAL A 321 15.68 -34.78 -6.56
C VAL A 321 16.64 -35.91 -6.25
N ALA A 322 17.25 -35.89 -5.07
CA ALA A 322 18.12 -36.91 -4.51
C ALA A 322 18.27 -36.70 -3.00
N VAL A 323 18.50 -37.78 -2.26
CA VAL A 323 18.87 -37.76 -0.84
C VAL A 323 20.10 -38.62 -0.64
N LEU A 324 21.13 -38.06 0.01
CA LEU A 324 22.24 -38.85 0.54
C LEU A 324 21.93 -39.19 2.00
N GLY A 325 21.58 -40.44 2.26
CA GLY A 325 21.17 -40.97 3.55
C GLY A 325 22.27 -41.78 4.25
N ILE A 326 22.39 -41.58 5.55
CA ILE A 326 23.30 -42.28 6.45
C ILE A 326 22.44 -42.86 7.56
N ASP A 327 22.34 -44.18 7.61
CA ASP A 327 21.44 -44.87 8.53
C ASP A 327 22.19 -45.67 9.57
N CYS A 328 21.76 -45.62 10.83
CA CYS A 328 22.40 -46.41 11.86
C CYS A 328 22.29 -47.89 11.56
N VAL A 329 23.39 -48.60 11.73
CA VAL A 329 23.43 -50.06 11.63
C VAL A 329 22.40 -50.73 12.55
N MET A 330 22.16 -50.15 13.73
CA MET A 330 21.16 -50.65 14.68
C MET A 330 19.74 -50.52 14.14
N ARG A 331 19.44 -49.46 13.36
CA ARG A 331 18.15 -49.29 12.69
C ARG A 331 17.96 -50.31 11.57
N ARG A 332 19.01 -50.60 10.80
CA ARG A 332 18.97 -51.69 9.81
C ARG A 332 18.66 -53.03 10.47
N VAL A 333 19.38 -53.38 11.54
CA VAL A 333 19.17 -54.63 12.29
C VAL A 333 17.76 -54.71 12.85
N GLU A 334 17.27 -53.61 13.43
CA GLU A 334 15.88 -53.49 13.90
C GLU A 334 14.88 -53.69 12.75
N ALA A 335 15.06 -52.98 11.63
CA ALA A 335 14.18 -53.07 10.46
C ALA A 335 14.13 -54.49 9.88
N THR A 336 15.26 -55.18 9.82
CA THR A 336 15.30 -56.59 9.40
C THR A 336 14.58 -57.49 10.41
N SER A 337 14.76 -57.26 11.72
CA SER A 337 14.09 -58.07 12.76
C SER A 337 12.58 -57.88 12.80
N LEU A 338 12.08 -56.70 12.42
CA LEU A 338 10.66 -56.33 12.40
C LEU A 338 10.02 -56.47 11.01
N ASP A 339 10.75 -57.01 10.03
CA ASP A 339 10.30 -57.17 8.63
C ASP A 339 9.81 -55.85 7.98
N LEU A 340 10.48 -54.73 8.30
CA LEU A 340 10.14 -53.39 7.79
C LEU A 340 10.83 -53.05 6.45
N GLY A 341 11.65 -53.97 5.92
CA GLY A 341 12.44 -53.77 4.71
C GLY A 341 11.63 -53.23 3.51
N PRO A 342 10.48 -53.84 3.15
CA PRO A 342 9.67 -53.39 2.02
C PRO A 342 9.12 -51.97 2.15
N ASP A 343 8.71 -51.57 3.36
CA ASP A 343 8.18 -50.21 3.60
C ASP A 343 9.28 -49.15 3.60
N ILE A 344 10.47 -49.49 4.12
CA ILE A 344 11.65 -48.63 4.03
C ILE A 344 12.09 -48.47 2.58
N ALA A 345 12.14 -49.57 1.82
CA ALA A 345 12.48 -49.54 0.40
C ALA A 345 11.53 -48.61 -0.38
N ARG A 346 10.22 -48.67 -0.13
CA ARG A 346 9.24 -47.76 -0.75
C ARG A 346 9.53 -46.29 -0.40
N LEU A 347 9.77 -45.98 0.88
CA LEU A 347 10.10 -44.61 1.29
C LEU A 347 11.42 -44.11 0.68
N PHE A 348 12.42 -44.98 0.60
CA PHE A 348 13.72 -44.66 0.00
C PHE A 348 13.61 -44.48 -1.52
N GLU A 349 12.79 -45.27 -2.21
CA GLU A 349 12.50 -45.10 -3.64
C GLU A 349 11.80 -43.76 -3.92
N GLU A 350 10.72 -43.47 -3.18
CA GLU A 350 9.91 -42.24 -3.33
C GLU A 350 10.75 -40.97 -3.14
N ASN A 351 11.71 -41.00 -2.20
CA ASN A 351 12.57 -39.87 -1.86
C ASN A 351 13.96 -39.95 -2.53
N ARG A 352 14.20 -40.94 -3.39
CA ARG A 352 15.47 -41.15 -4.10
C ARG A 352 16.67 -41.17 -3.15
N VAL A 353 16.60 -42.02 -2.13
CA VAL A 353 17.64 -42.16 -1.12
C VAL A 353 18.74 -43.08 -1.64
N ILE A 354 19.98 -42.64 -1.46
CA ILE A 354 21.18 -43.46 -1.63
C ILE A 354 22.14 -43.20 -0.48
N GLY A 355 22.97 -44.17 -0.12
CA GLY A 355 24.03 -43.98 0.86
C GLY A 355 24.39 -45.26 1.57
N PHE A 356 24.58 -45.23 2.89
CA PHE A 356 25.12 -46.38 3.60
C PHE A 356 24.66 -46.51 5.05
N SER A 357 24.80 -47.71 5.58
CA SER A 357 24.65 -47.99 7.00
C SER A 357 25.94 -47.71 7.76
N ALA A 358 25.87 -46.82 8.75
CA ALA A 358 26.99 -46.34 9.56
C ALA A 358 26.99 -46.95 10.96
N TYR A 359 28.14 -46.92 11.63
CA TYR A 359 28.24 -47.27 13.07
C TYR A 359 27.80 -46.14 14.00
N GLY A 360 27.67 -44.93 13.46
CA GLY A 360 27.09 -43.79 14.14
C GLY A 360 26.92 -42.64 13.15
N GLU A 361 25.92 -41.81 13.40
CA GLU A 361 25.56 -40.68 12.55
C GLU A 361 26.09 -39.38 13.13
N GLN A 362 26.35 -38.40 12.27
CA GLN A 362 26.81 -37.09 12.70
C GLN A 362 25.95 -35.98 12.12
N ILE A 363 25.61 -34.99 12.94
CA ILE A 363 24.88 -33.79 12.52
C ILE A 363 25.25 -32.61 13.42
N ASN A 364 25.67 -31.48 12.84
CA ASN A 364 25.87 -30.18 13.49
C ASN A 364 26.59 -30.22 14.86
N GLY A 365 27.67 -31.02 14.98
CA GLY A 365 28.45 -31.16 16.21
C GLY A 365 27.99 -32.27 17.15
N MET A 366 26.97 -33.05 16.76
CA MET A 366 26.47 -34.17 17.53
C MET A 366 26.84 -35.50 16.89
N HIS A 367 27.21 -36.46 17.73
CA HIS A 367 27.25 -37.87 17.40
C HIS A 367 25.94 -38.53 17.89
N LEU A 368 25.27 -39.24 17.01
CA LEU A 368 23.95 -39.84 17.22
C LEU A 368 24.01 -41.34 16.93
N ASN A 369 23.15 -42.08 17.63
CA ASN A 369 22.90 -43.50 17.41
C ASN A 369 21.41 -43.70 17.16
N ASN A 370 21.04 -44.85 16.59
CA ASN A 370 19.66 -45.20 16.24
C ASN A 370 18.93 -44.08 15.47
N THR A 371 19.67 -43.34 14.66
CA THR A 371 19.16 -42.21 13.88
C THR A 371 19.37 -42.46 12.39
N PHE A 372 18.45 -41.98 11.56
CA PHE A 372 18.68 -41.80 10.14
C PHE A 372 19.00 -40.33 9.90
N THR A 373 20.17 -40.02 9.38
CA THR A 373 20.59 -38.66 9.03
C THR A 373 20.74 -38.55 7.53
N GLY A 374 20.41 -37.40 6.95
CA GLY A 374 20.60 -37.21 5.52
C GLY A 374 20.69 -35.77 5.10
N ILE A 375 21.15 -35.58 3.87
CA ILE A 375 21.02 -34.34 3.14
C ILE A 375 20.13 -34.58 1.93
N ALA A 376 19.07 -33.76 1.81
CA ALA A 376 18.15 -33.78 0.69
C ALA A 376 18.40 -32.58 -0.22
N PHE A 377 18.34 -32.80 -1.53
CA PHE A 377 18.50 -31.77 -2.55
C PHE A 377 17.16 -31.52 -3.25
N GLY A 378 16.75 -30.27 -3.39
CA GLY A 378 15.54 -29.84 -4.09
C GLY A 378 15.78 -29.50 -5.56
N GLN A 379 14.71 -29.16 -6.28
CA GLN A 379 14.83 -28.64 -7.65
C GLN A 379 15.29 -27.18 -7.60
N SER A 380 16.20 -26.79 -8.51
CA SER A 380 16.50 -25.37 -8.73
C SER A 380 15.22 -24.67 -9.16
N VAL A 381 14.65 -23.86 -8.26
CA VAL A 381 13.64 -22.89 -8.63
C VAL A 381 14.38 -21.89 -9.50
N GLY A 382 13.98 -21.76 -10.76
CA GLY A 382 14.48 -20.70 -11.62
C GLY A 382 14.22 -19.38 -10.91
N ILE A 383 15.26 -18.85 -10.26
CA ILE A 383 15.29 -17.44 -9.93
C ILE A 383 15.32 -16.80 -11.31
N GLU A 384 14.18 -16.28 -11.76
CA GLU A 384 14.16 -15.27 -12.80
C GLU A 384 15.20 -14.25 -12.35
N ARG A 385 16.35 -14.24 -13.03
CA ARG A 385 17.24 -13.08 -12.96
C ARG A 385 16.32 -11.91 -13.30
N PRO A 386 16.19 -10.88 -12.45
CA PRO A 386 15.58 -9.65 -12.89
C PRO A 386 16.32 -9.28 -14.17
N GLU A 387 15.60 -9.16 -15.28
CA GLU A 387 16.16 -8.54 -16.46
C GLU A 387 16.83 -7.25 -15.99
N ALA A 388 18.03 -6.98 -16.50
CA ALA A 388 18.75 -5.75 -16.24
C ALA A 388 18.00 -4.56 -16.86
N GLY A 389 16.84 -4.24 -16.30
CA GLY A 389 16.19 -2.95 -16.44
C GLY A 389 17.08 -1.95 -15.73
N SER A 390 17.58 -1.00 -16.50
CA SER A 390 18.34 0.16 -16.07
C SER A 390 17.84 0.70 -14.72
N ILE A 391 18.59 0.41 -13.66
CA ILE A 391 18.40 1.05 -12.36
C ILE A 391 18.76 2.51 -12.57
N GLN A 392 17.76 3.37 -12.68
CA GLN A 392 17.95 4.81 -12.51
C GLN A 392 18.53 5.04 -11.11
N ALA A 393 19.57 5.85 -11.05
CA ALA A 393 20.28 6.18 -9.82
C ALA A 393 19.29 6.58 -8.72
N ALA A 394 19.40 5.92 -7.57
CA ALA A 394 18.61 6.19 -6.39
C ALA A 394 18.77 7.67 -5.95
N SER A 395 17.71 8.25 -5.42
CA SER A 395 17.74 9.59 -4.84
C SER A 395 18.78 9.70 -3.70
N PRO A 396 19.35 10.89 -3.46
CA PRO A 396 20.42 11.09 -2.46
C PRO A 396 20.06 10.59 -1.05
N ASP A 397 18.78 10.62 -0.68
CA ASP A 397 18.30 10.17 0.63
C ASP A 397 18.40 8.65 0.81
N THR A 398 18.22 7.86 -0.26
CA THR A 398 18.23 6.39 -0.20
C THR A 398 19.67 5.84 -0.05
N GLN A 399 20.67 6.52 -0.63
CA GLN A 399 22.09 6.17 -0.46
C GLN A 399 22.59 6.45 0.96
N THR A 400 22.04 7.49 1.59
CA THR A 400 22.40 7.88 2.95
C THR A 400 21.85 6.87 3.96
N GLU A 401 20.63 6.37 3.76
CA GLU A 401 20.02 5.35 4.60
C GLU A 401 20.65 3.96 4.41
N CYS A 402 21.03 3.60 3.18
CA CYS A 402 21.77 2.37 2.88
C CYS A 402 23.14 2.35 3.57
N GLY A 403 23.89 3.45 3.50
CA GLY A 403 25.18 3.56 4.20
C GLY A 403 25.04 3.47 5.73
N ARG A 404 23.96 4.01 6.30
CA ARG A 404 23.67 3.90 7.74
C ARG A 404 23.36 2.46 8.16
N LEU A 405 22.55 1.75 7.37
CA LEU A 405 22.18 0.35 7.62
C LEU A 405 23.36 -0.60 7.43
N GLU A 406 24.25 -0.34 6.47
CA GLU A 406 25.50 -1.10 6.28
C GLU A 406 26.45 -0.91 7.47
N GLN A 407 26.57 0.32 7.98
CA GLN A 407 27.39 0.64 9.14
C GLN A 407 26.83 0.02 10.43
N GLU A 408 25.50 -0.02 10.58
CA GLU A 408 24.81 -0.67 11.70
C GLU A 408 24.96 -2.19 11.64
N ASN A 409 24.83 -2.80 10.45
CA ASN A 409 25.11 -4.22 10.23
C ASN A 409 26.58 -4.58 10.53
N ALA A 410 27.54 -3.75 10.14
CA ALA A 410 28.95 -3.96 10.47
C ALA A 410 29.19 -3.91 11.99
N LYS A 411 28.49 -3.02 12.70
CA LYS A 411 28.56 -2.87 14.15
C LYS A 411 27.92 -4.06 14.89
N LEU A 412 26.79 -4.57 14.40
CA LEU A 412 26.13 -5.77 14.91
C LEU A 412 27.00 -7.01 14.71
N ARG A 413 27.58 -7.21 13.52
CA ARG A 413 28.52 -8.30 13.24
C ARG A 413 29.71 -8.29 14.20
N LYS A 414 30.30 -7.11 14.45
CA LYS A 414 31.42 -6.95 15.38
C LYS A 414 31.01 -7.23 16.84
N THR A 415 29.80 -6.84 17.23
CA THR A 415 29.24 -7.10 18.57
C THR A 415 29.00 -8.59 18.79
N ILE A 416 28.43 -9.28 17.80
CA ILE A 416 28.25 -10.74 17.81
C ILE A 416 29.61 -11.44 17.92
N GLN A 417 30.62 -10.99 17.16
CA GLN A 417 31.97 -11.57 17.21
C GLN A 417 32.65 -11.44 18.58
N VAL A 418 32.41 -10.32 19.29
CA VAL A 418 32.94 -10.10 20.64
C VAL A 418 32.17 -10.93 21.68
N LEU A 419 30.86 -11.09 21.51
CA LEU A 419 30.04 -11.95 22.37
C LEU A 419 30.39 -13.43 22.20
N LEU A 420 30.61 -13.88 20.96
CA LEU A 420 31.11 -15.23 20.66
C LEU A 420 32.46 -15.49 21.33
N ARG A 421 33.43 -14.57 21.20
CA ARG A 421 34.72 -14.67 21.92
C ARG A 421 34.57 -14.66 23.45
N ARG A 422 33.54 -14.02 23.99
CA ARG A 422 33.27 -13.98 25.44
C ARG A 422 32.63 -15.27 25.94
N ILE A 423 31.78 -15.90 25.13
CA ILE A 423 31.23 -17.23 25.36
C ILE A 423 32.34 -18.28 25.28
N GLU A 424 33.18 -18.23 24.24
CA GLU A 424 34.36 -19.08 24.07
C GLU A 424 35.34 -18.97 25.26
N ARG A 425 35.51 -17.77 25.84
CA ARG A 425 36.35 -17.56 27.04
C ARG A 425 35.67 -17.93 28.36
N SER A 426 34.34 -17.99 28.41
CA SER A 426 33.60 -18.42 29.61
C SER A 426 33.40 -19.94 29.65
N MET A 427 33.72 -20.64 28.56
CA MET A 427 33.89 -22.09 28.54
C MET A 427 35.31 -22.44 29.00
N THR A 428 35.51 -22.64 30.30
CA THR A 428 36.46 -23.69 30.72
C THR A 428 36.05 -24.95 29.96
N ILE A 429 36.94 -25.48 29.11
CA ILE A 429 36.72 -26.70 28.32
C ILE A 429 36.08 -27.74 29.27
N PRO A 430 34.82 -28.15 29.08
CA PRO A 430 34.33 -29.33 29.76
C PRO A 430 35.21 -30.48 29.27
N SER A 431 35.93 -31.14 30.18
CA SER A 431 36.70 -32.35 29.83
C SER A 431 35.80 -33.51 29.41
N ASP A 432 34.49 -33.39 29.63
CA ASP A 432 33.55 -34.50 29.65
C ASP A 432 32.70 -34.51 28.35
N THR A 433 32.61 -35.67 27.71
CA THR A 433 32.09 -35.85 26.35
C THR A 433 30.59 -35.57 26.24
N PHE A 434 29.83 -35.90 27.28
CA PHE A 434 28.40 -35.64 27.40
C PHE A 434 28.08 -34.14 27.47
N SER A 435 28.92 -33.34 28.14
CA SER A 435 28.73 -31.89 28.22
C SER A 435 28.84 -31.24 26.83
N LEU A 436 29.77 -31.73 25.99
CA LEU A 436 29.88 -31.29 24.59
C LEU A 436 28.60 -31.62 23.81
N PHE A 437 28.11 -32.87 23.93
CA PHE A 437 26.86 -33.28 23.28
C PHE A 437 25.67 -32.42 23.75
N GLN A 438 25.50 -32.23 25.06
CA GLN A 438 24.41 -31.44 25.63
C GLN A 438 24.43 -29.99 25.13
N ASN A 439 25.62 -29.38 25.12
CA ASN A 439 25.79 -28.01 24.62
C ASN A 439 25.45 -27.90 23.14
N ASN A 440 25.88 -28.86 22.31
CA ASN A 440 25.57 -28.85 20.87
C ASN A 440 24.07 -29.03 20.62
N VAL A 441 23.38 -29.93 21.35
CA VAL A 441 21.92 -30.08 21.28
C VAL A 441 21.20 -28.77 21.61
N LEU A 442 21.57 -28.12 22.71
CA LEU A 442 20.93 -26.88 23.15
C LEU A 442 21.22 -25.72 22.19
N LEU A 443 22.44 -25.66 21.67
CA LEU A 443 22.84 -24.67 20.67
C LEU A 443 22.04 -24.84 19.39
N GLU A 444 21.94 -26.05 18.85
CA GLU A 444 21.19 -26.32 17.61
C GLU A 444 19.72 -25.98 17.77
N LYS A 445 19.10 -26.34 18.91
CA LYS A 445 17.72 -25.96 19.21
C LYS A 445 17.55 -24.44 19.27
N THR A 446 18.50 -23.74 19.88
CA THR A 446 18.48 -22.28 19.96
C THR A 446 18.62 -21.65 18.57
N VAL A 447 19.53 -22.16 17.74
CA VAL A 447 19.72 -21.71 16.35
C VAL A 447 18.46 -21.93 15.54
N GLN A 448 17.81 -23.09 15.68
CA GLN A 448 16.56 -23.40 14.99
C GLN A 448 15.45 -22.41 15.38
N LEU A 449 15.19 -22.25 16.69
CA LEU A 449 14.15 -21.33 17.18
C LEU A 449 14.41 -19.88 16.73
N ARG A 450 15.66 -19.42 16.79
CA ARG A 450 16.04 -18.08 16.32
C ARG A 450 15.86 -17.90 14.83
N THR A 451 16.10 -18.95 14.05
CA THR A 451 15.91 -18.91 12.60
C THR A 451 14.42 -18.79 12.25
N GLU A 452 13.56 -19.54 12.95
CA GLU A 452 12.10 -19.45 12.80
C GLU A 452 11.60 -18.03 13.15
N ASP A 453 12.06 -17.45 14.26
CA ASP A 453 11.73 -16.06 14.65
C ASP A 453 12.13 -15.04 13.58
N ILE A 454 13.34 -15.17 13.02
CA ILE A 454 13.87 -14.26 11.99
C ILE A 454 13.04 -14.37 10.71
N VAL A 455 12.68 -15.58 10.28
CA VAL A 455 11.84 -15.78 9.09
C VAL A 455 10.47 -15.14 9.28
N GLU A 456 9.85 -15.31 10.45
CA GLU A 456 8.56 -14.68 10.75
C GLU A 456 8.66 -13.15 10.75
N LEU A 457 9.72 -12.60 11.36
CA LEU A 457 9.93 -11.16 11.43
C LEU A 457 10.19 -10.54 10.04
N ASN A 458 11.00 -11.20 9.20
CA ASN A 458 11.25 -10.78 7.83
C ASN A 458 9.96 -10.76 7.01
N ARG A 459 9.08 -11.75 7.19
CA ARG A 459 7.77 -11.78 6.54
C ARG A 459 6.91 -10.58 6.96
N LYS A 460 6.85 -10.26 8.26
CA LYS A 460 6.12 -9.09 8.78
C LYS A 460 6.68 -7.77 8.23
N LEU A 461 8.00 -7.62 8.23
CA LEU A 461 8.65 -6.41 7.72
C LEU A 461 8.37 -6.20 6.22
N SER A 462 8.42 -7.27 5.43
CA SER A 462 8.12 -7.22 4.00
C SER A 462 6.68 -6.76 3.72
N GLN A 463 5.72 -7.22 4.53
CA GLN A 463 4.33 -6.78 4.45
C GLN A 463 4.18 -5.29 4.81
N GLU A 464 4.88 -4.82 5.84
CA GLU A 464 4.82 -3.41 6.25
C GLU A 464 5.43 -2.48 5.19
N LEU A 465 6.51 -2.90 4.53
CA LEU A 465 7.12 -2.13 3.43
C LEU A 465 6.17 -1.97 2.23
N ILE A 466 5.44 -3.02 1.87
CA ILE A 466 4.43 -2.95 0.79
C ILE A 466 3.33 -1.96 1.19
N ALA A 467 2.78 -2.07 2.40
CA ALA A 467 1.72 -1.18 2.87
C ALA A 467 2.18 0.29 2.93
N ARG A 468 3.40 0.57 3.39
CA ARG A 468 3.94 1.93 3.41
C ARG A 468 4.06 2.52 2.00
N ARG A 469 4.50 1.71 1.03
CA ARG A 469 4.66 2.15 -0.36
C ARG A 469 3.32 2.50 -1.01
N GLU A 470 2.27 1.74 -0.72
CA GLU A 470 0.92 2.06 -1.19
C GLU A 470 0.42 3.41 -0.65
N VAL A 471 0.65 3.67 0.64
CA VAL A 471 0.27 4.93 1.30
C VAL A 471 1.04 6.12 0.69
N GLU A 472 2.34 5.96 0.44
CA GLU A 472 3.19 7.02 -0.12
C GLU A 472 2.78 7.40 -1.55
N VAL A 473 2.42 6.41 -2.38
CA VAL A 473 1.89 6.66 -3.74
C VAL A 473 0.56 7.42 -3.67
N ALA A 474 -0.36 6.99 -2.80
CA ALA A 474 -1.65 7.67 -2.63
C ALA A 474 -1.50 9.12 -2.16
N LEU A 475 -0.58 9.37 -1.21
CA LEU A 475 -0.28 10.71 -0.70
C LEU A 475 0.26 11.63 -1.79
N THR A 476 1.18 11.13 -2.62
CA THR A 476 1.79 11.90 -3.70
C THR A 476 0.75 12.30 -4.76
N ALA A 477 -0.16 11.39 -5.10
CA ALA A 477 -1.26 11.68 -6.03
C ALA A 477 -2.23 12.75 -5.48
N ALA A 478 -2.60 12.66 -4.19
CA ALA A 478 -3.48 13.63 -3.54
C ALA A 478 -2.84 15.03 -3.48
N LYS A 479 -1.53 15.10 -3.20
CA LYS A 479 -0.80 16.38 -3.16
C LYS A 479 -0.78 17.08 -4.53
N ALA A 480 -0.53 16.33 -5.60
CA ALA A 480 -0.50 16.89 -6.96
C ALA A 480 -1.86 17.49 -7.37
N GLU A 481 -2.97 16.88 -6.97
CA GLU A 481 -4.30 17.41 -7.26
C GLU A 481 -4.61 18.69 -6.48
N ALA A 482 -4.24 18.74 -5.20
CA ALA A 482 -4.40 19.94 -4.38
C ALA A 482 -3.59 21.13 -4.94
N GLU A 483 -2.36 20.89 -5.41
CA GLU A 483 -1.52 21.94 -6.00
C GLU A 483 -2.11 22.49 -7.31
N ARG A 484 -2.67 21.64 -8.18
CA ARG A 484 -3.35 22.09 -9.40
C ARG A 484 -4.55 23.00 -9.11
N ALA A 485 -5.38 22.58 -8.15
CA ALA A 485 -6.55 23.38 -7.74
C ALA A 485 -6.13 24.76 -7.21
N ASN A 486 -5.04 24.83 -6.44
CA ASN A 486 -4.56 26.08 -5.85
C ASN A 486 -3.96 27.05 -6.90
N LEU A 487 -3.24 26.51 -7.89
CA LEU A 487 -2.70 27.28 -9.01
C LEU A 487 -3.79 27.90 -9.88
N SER A 488 -4.85 27.13 -10.18
CA SER A 488 -6.00 27.63 -10.94
C SER A 488 -6.70 28.80 -10.24
N LYS A 489 -6.92 28.68 -8.92
CA LYS A 489 -7.54 29.73 -8.09
C LYS A 489 -6.71 31.02 -8.07
N THR A 490 -5.39 30.90 -8.00
CA THR A 490 -4.48 32.07 -7.92
C THR A 490 -4.45 32.84 -9.24
N ASN A 491 -4.38 32.12 -10.38
CA ASN A 491 -4.37 32.75 -11.70
C ASN A 491 -5.71 33.43 -12.03
N PHE A 492 -6.82 32.86 -11.58
CA PHE A 492 -8.16 33.44 -11.73
C PHE A 492 -8.31 34.78 -10.98
N LEU A 493 -7.87 34.85 -9.72
CA LEU A 493 -7.95 36.08 -8.93
C LEU A 493 -7.09 37.21 -9.50
N ALA A 494 -5.94 36.87 -10.08
CA ALA A 494 -5.04 37.83 -10.70
C ALA A 494 -5.65 38.48 -11.96
N SER A 495 -6.37 37.72 -12.80
CA SER A 495 -6.97 38.27 -14.02
C SER A 495 -8.15 39.19 -13.71
N VAL A 496 -9.02 38.83 -12.77
CA VAL A 496 -10.18 39.64 -12.38
C VAL A 496 -9.75 41.01 -11.82
N SER A 497 -8.73 41.05 -10.98
CA SER A 497 -8.20 42.32 -10.44
C SER A 497 -7.71 43.26 -11.54
N HIS A 498 -7.02 42.73 -12.54
CA HIS A 498 -6.48 43.52 -13.64
C HIS A 498 -7.59 44.10 -14.53
N ASP A 499 -8.59 43.29 -14.86
CA ASP A 499 -9.66 43.68 -15.79
C ASP A 499 -10.64 44.68 -15.17
N LEU A 500 -10.78 44.70 -13.84
CA LEU A 500 -11.55 45.70 -13.10
C LEU A 500 -10.85 47.07 -13.05
N GLN A 501 -9.52 47.07 -12.97
CA GLN A 501 -8.72 48.30 -12.86
C GLN A 501 -8.74 49.13 -14.15
N GLN A 502 -8.87 48.48 -15.31
CA GLN A 502 -8.86 49.13 -16.62
C GLN A 502 -10.03 50.12 -16.85
N PRO A 503 -11.32 49.73 -16.69
CA PRO A 503 -12.44 50.65 -16.89
C PRO A 503 -12.46 51.77 -15.84
N LEU A 504 -12.10 51.48 -14.57
CA LEU A 504 -12.01 52.49 -13.51
C LEU A 504 -10.90 53.51 -13.78
N ASN A 505 -9.75 53.08 -14.29
CA ASN A 505 -8.68 54.01 -14.66
C ASN A 505 -9.07 54.87 -15.88
N ALA A 506 -9.79 54.31 -16.85
CA ALA A 506 -10.32 55.06 -17.98
C ALA A 506 -11.35 56.13 -17.55
N ALA A 507 -12.26 55.79 -16.64
CA ALA A 507 -13.21 56.74 -16.07
C ALA A 507 -12.49 57.88 -15.32
N ARG A 508 -11.45 57.56 -14.55
CA ARG A 508 -10.63 58.55 -13.84
C ARG A 508 -9.88 59.52 -14.78
N LEU A 509 -9.32 59.02 -15.87
CA LEU A 509 -8.64 59.85 -16.88
C LEU A 509 -9.61 60.79 -17.61
N LEU A 510 -10.81 60.31 -17.93
CA LEU A 510 -11.85 61.11 -18.58
C LEU A 510 -12.43 62.17 -17.63
N LEU A 511 -12.60 61.86 -16.34
CA LEU A 511 -12.98 62.82 -15.31
C LEU A 511 -11.94 63.95 -15.17
N GLY A 512 -10.64 63.61 -15.20
CA GLY A 512 -9.57 64.62 -15.18
C GLY A 512 -9.60 65.56 -16.37
N ALA A 513 -9.93 65.07 -17.57
CA ALA A 513 -10.05 65.89 -18.77
C ALA A 513 -11.29 66.82 -18.77
N LEU A 514 -12.33 66.48 -17.98
CA LEU A 514 -13.54 67.27 -17.82
C LEU A 514 -13.38 68.43 -16.82
N MET A 515 -12.40 68.35 -15.91
CA MET A 515 -12.13 69.39 -14.92
C MET A 515 -11.38 70.61 -15.51
N ASP A 516 -10.91 70.53 -16.76
CA ASP A 516 -10.09 71.56 -17.44
C ASP A 516 -10.85 72.40 -18.51
N GLU A 517 -12.17 72.19 -18.73
CA GLU A 517 -12.96 72.94 -19.73
C GLU A 517 -14.20 73.67 -19.15
N ASP A 518 -14.46 74.91 -19.62
CA ASP A 518 -15.76 75.60 -19.42
C ASP A 518 -16.84 74.91 -20.28
N LEU A 519 -17.87 74.39 -19.62
CA LEU A 519 -18.88 73.45 -20.16
C LEU A 519 -19.59 73.95 -21.44
N SER A 520 -19.06 73.55 -22.59
CA SER A 520 -19.76 73.55 -23.88
C SER A 520 -20.34 72.16 -24.21
N SER A 521 -21.03 72.00 -25.34
CA SER A 521 -21.59 70.73 -25.85
C SER A 521 -20.59 69.56 -25.93
N SER A 522 -19.29 69.82 -25.79
CA SER A 522 -18.22 68.82 -25.63
C SER A 522 -18.25 68.10 -24.27
N GLY A 523 -18.54 68.81 -23.17
CA GLY A 523 -18.54 68.24 -21.81
C GLY A 523 -19.64 67.20 -21.58
N MET A 524 -20.80 67.36 -22.23
CA MET A 524 -21.89 66.38 -22.17
C MET A 524 -21.54 65.05 -22.88
N SER A 525 -20.70 65.09 -23.92
CA SER A 525 -20.20 63.89 -24.59
C SER A 525 -19.20 63.12 -23.71
N LEU A 526 -18.33 63.84 -23.00
CA LEU A 526 -17.40 63.25 -22.04
C LEU A 526 -18.11 62.65 -20.81
N LEU A 527 -19.13 63.34 -20.28
CA LEU A 527 -19.98 62.83 -19.19
C LEU A 527 -20.68 61.52 -19.58
N GLY A 528 -21.29 61.46 -20.77
CA GLY A 528 -21.90 60.22 -21.27
C GLY A 528 -20.92 59.07 -21.49
N ARG A 529 -19.62 59.35 -21.72
CA ARG A 529 -18.57 58.32 -21.81
C ARG A 529 -18.07 57.86 -20.45
N ILE A 530 -18.09 58.73 -19.43
CA ILE A 530 -17.80 58.38 -18.04
C ILE A 530 -18.92 57.51 -17.47
N GLU A 531 -20.18 57.90 -17.70
CA GLU A 531 -21.35 57.08 -17.33
C GLU A 531 -21.27 55.69 -17.96
N GLY A 532 -20.95 55.60 -19.26
CA GLY A 532 -20.77 54.31 -19.92
C GLY A 532 -19.59 53.46 -19.38
N ALA A 533 -18.51 54.07 -18.90
CA ALA A 533 -17.38 53.35 -18.30
C ALA A 533 -17.69 52.84 -16.87
N LEU A 534 -18.49 53.60 -16.11
CA LEU A 534 -18.99 53.21 -14.80
C LEU A 534 -20.05 52.10 -14.91
N GLU A 535 -21.00 52.22 -15.85
CA GLU A 535 -21.99 51.17 -16.14
C GLU A 535 -21.30 49.85 -16.52
N ALA A 536 -20.23 49.89 -17.33
CA ALA A 536 -19.46 48.70 -17.68
C ALA A 536 -18.73 48.06 -16.48
N ALA A 537 -18.22 48.87 -15.55
CA ALA A 537 -17.59 48.37 -14.33
C ALA A 537 -18.61 47.78 -13.34
N GLU A 538 -19.80 48.37 -13.24
CA GLU A 538 -20.91 47.85 -12.45
C GLU A 538 -21.43 46.51 -13.01
N GLU A 539 -21.54 46.38 -14.34
CA GLU A 539 -21.91 45.12 -15.01
C GLU A 539 -20.89 44.01 -14.71
N MET A 540 -19.58 44.30 -14.76
CA MET A 540 -18.53 43.33 -14.42
C MET A 540 -18.53 42.93 -12.94
N LEU A 541 -18.79 43.86 -12.02
CA LEU A 541 -18.93 43.56 -10.60
C LEU A 541 -20.14 42.69 -10.32
N ALA A 542 -21.27 42.95 -10.98
CA ALA A 542 -22.47 42.13 -10.88
C ALA A 542 -22.21 40.71 -11.40
N ASP A 543 -21.55 40.57 -12.55
CA ASP A 543 -21.14 39.29 -13.13
C ASP A 543 -20.19 38.52 -12.16
N PHE A 544 -19.21 39.21 -11.56
CA PHE A 544 -18.28 38.62 -10.59
C PHE A 544 -18.97 38.13 -9.32
N LEU A 545 -19.91 38.91 -8.78
CA LEU A 545 -20.69 38.54 -7.60
C LEU A 545 -21.62 37.36 -7.88
N ASP A 546 -22.19 37.28 -9.09
CA ASP A 546 -22.98 36.14 -9.53
C ASP A 546 -22.11 34.88 -9.63
N VAL A 547 -20.91 34.95 -10.23
CA VAL A 547 -19.96 33.81 -10.31
C VAL A 547 -19.51 33.35 -8.91
N SER A 548 -19.14 34.27 -8.03
CA SER A 548 -18.70 33.93 -6.67
C SER A 548 -19.82 33.26 -5.84
N LYS A 549 -21.08 33.70 -6.02
CA LYS A 549 -22.24 33.06 -5.38
C LYS A 549 -22.57 31.69 -5.99
N LEU A 550 -22.31 31.51 -7.29
CA LEU A 550 -22.48 30.22 -7.97
C LEU A 550 -21.47 29.18 -7.45
N GLU A 551 -20.19 29.52 -7.34
CA GLU A 551 -19.15 28.59 -6.82
C GLU A 551 -19.34 28.25 -5.33
N ALA A 552 -19.90 29.17 -4.54
CA ALA A 552 -20.24 28.94 -3.15
C ALA A 552 -21.56 28.16 -2.95
N GLY A 553 -22.27 27.79 -4.03
CA GLY A 553 -23.53 27.04 -3.98
C GLY A 553 -24.75 27.83 -3.48
N GLY A 554 -24.71 29.17 -3.52
CA GLY A 554 -25.59 30.06 -2.75
C GLY A 554 -26.94 30.46 -3.37
N PHE A 555 -27.39 29.86 -4.48
CA PHE A 555 -28.66 30.23 -5.12
C PHE A 555 -29.81 29.30 -4.69
N ALA A 556 -30.75 29.83 -3.89
CA ALA A 556 -32.01 29.15 -3.58
C ALA A 556 -33.03 29.37 -4.71
N THR A 557 -33.51 28.31 -5.35
CA THR A 557 -34.47 28.37 -6.46
C THR A 557 -35.92 28.50 -5.98
N HIS A 558 -36.71 29.38 -6.59
CA HIS A 558 -38.12 29.57 -6.29
C HIS A 558 -39.00 29.28 -7.52
N LEU A 559 -39.34 28.00 -7.71
CA LEU A 559 -40.16 27.54 -8.82
C LEU A 559 -41.61 28.00 -8.67
N SER A 560 -42.16 28.65 -9.70
CA SER A 560 -43.55 29.16 -9.71
C SER A 560 -44.19 29.04 -11.09
N HIS A 561 -45.53 29.05 -11.13
CA HIS A 561 -46.31 29.08 -12.37
C HIS A 561 -46.64 30.53 -12.77
N PHE A 562 -46.24 30.95 -13.97
CA PHE A 562 -46.53 32.30 -14.46
C PHE A 562 -46.71 32.34 -15.99
N ALA A 563 -47.55 33.26 -16.50
CA ALA A 563 -47.61 33.55 -17.94
C ALA A 563 -46.35 34.31 -18.38
N ILE A 564 -45.75 33.97 -19.52
CA ILE A 564 -44.50 34.56 -20.03
C ILE A 564 -44.70 35.93 -20.71
N GLY A 565 -45.91 36.23 -21.16
CA GLY A 565 -46.24 37.46 -21.90
C GLY A 565 -45.79 38.76 -21.21
N PRO A 566 -46.18 39.01 -19.94
CA PRO A 566 -45.76 40.23 -19.22
C PRO A 566 -44.24 40.38 -19.08
N GLN A 567 -43.52 39.27 -18.97
CA GLN A 567 -42.07 39.20 -18.77
C GLN A 567 -41.36 39.53 -20.08
N LEU A 568 -41.86 39.05 -21.21
CA LEU A 568 -41.36 39.46 -22.52
C LEU A 568 -41.64 40.93 -22.77
N ALA A 569 -42.84 41.42 -22.46
CA ALA A 569 -43.17 42.85 -22.58
C ALA A 569 -42.26 43.74 -21.72
N GLN A 570 -41.88 43.28 -20.52
CA GLN A 570 -40.90 43.97 -19.69
C GLN A 570 -39.51 44.03 -20.35
N LEU A 571 -39.05 42.93 -20.93
CA LEU A 571 -37.78 42.89 -21.69
C LEU A 571 -37.85 43.78 -22.94
N GLU A 572 -39.00 43.87 -23.61
CA GLU A 572 -39.20 44.78 -24.73
C GLU A 572 -39.04 46.23 -24.30
N ALA A 573 -39.71 46.64 -23.22
CA ALA A 573 -39.65 48.00 -22.72
C ALA A 573 -38.21 48.42 -22.36
N GLU A 574 -37.43 47.48 -21.84
CA GLU A 574 -36.04 47.70 -21.42
C GLU A 574 -35.06 47.77 -22.60
N TYR A 575 -35.16 46.85 -23.57
CA TYR A 575 -34.16 46.72 -24.63
C TYR A 575 -34.55 47.38 -25.96
N ALA A 576 -35.83 47.73 -26.18
CA ALA A 576 -36.26 48.44 -27.39
C ALA A 576 -35.58 49.81 -27.57
N PRO A 577 -35.32 50.63 -26.53
CA PRO A 577 -34.54 51.86 -26.67
C PRO A 577 -33.10 51.60 -27.13
N GLN A 578 -32.46 50.53 -26.65
CA GLN A 578 -31.08 50.17 -27.01
C GLN A 578 -31.01 49.67 -28.46
N ALA A 579 -31.94 48.79 -28.86
CA ALA A 579 -32.06 48.32 -30.23
C ALA A 579 -32.30 49.47 -31.22
N ARG A 580 -33.21 50.41 -30.88
CA ARG A 580 -33.49 51.61 -31.70
C ARG A 580 -32.29 52.53 -31.86
N ARG A 581 -31.52 52.77 -30.79
CA ARG A 581 -30.26 53.55 -30.86
C ARG A 581 -29.26 52.94 -31.84
N LYS A 582 -29.23 51.62 -31.97
CA LYS A 582 -28.37 50.88 -32.91
C LYS A 582 -28.99 50.67 -34.30
N GLY A 583 -30.19 51.22 -34.55
CA GLY A 583 -30.92 51.05 -35.82
C GLY A 583 -31.49 49.64 -36.04
N LEU A 584 -31.63 48.83 -35.00
CA LEU A 584 -32.16 47.47 -35.05
C LEU A 584 -33.67 47.44 -34.76
N SER A 585 -34.38 46.54 -35.44
CA SER A 585 -35.80 46.26 -35.16
C SER A 585 -35.92 45.10 -34.15
N LEU A 586 -36.26 45.41 -32.90
CA LEU A 586 -36.65 44.40 -31.91
C LEU A 586 -38.16 44.16 -31.99
N ARG A 587 -38.57 42.89 -32.17
CA ARG A 587 -39.98 42.50 -32.18
C ARG A 587 -40.21 41.34 -31.23
N ILE A 588 -41.20 41.47 -30.35
CA ILE A 588 -41.66 40.38 -29.50
C ILE A 588 -42.96 39.80 -30.05
N VAL A 589 -43.04 38.48 -30.13
CA VAL A 589 -44.27 37.76 -30.45
C VAL A 589 -45.08 37.57 -29.16
N PRO A 590 -46.29 38.13 -29.05
CA PRO A 590 -47.13 37.95 -27.87
C PRO A 590 -47.38 36.47 -27.58
N SER A 591 -47.27 36.05 -26.33
CA SER A 591 -47.47 34.66 -25.92
C SER A 591 -48.22 34.56 -24.59
N GLU A 592 -49.27 33.73 -24.58
CA GLU A 592 -50.03 33.38 -23.37
C GLU A 592 -49.49 32.10 -22.70
N ALA A 593 -48.31 31.65 -23.11
CA ALA A 593 -47.75 30.40 -22.59
C ALA A 593 -47.43 30.52 -21.09
N VAL A 594 -47.81 29.51 -20.32
CA VAL A 594 -47.56 29.45 -18.88
C VAL A 594 -46.34 28.59 -18.63
N LEU A 595 -45.35 29.12 -17.92
CA LEU A 595 -44.11 28.42 -17.57
C LEU A 595 -44.13 27.96 -16.12
N HIS A 596 -43.38 26.90 -15.82
CA HIS A 596 -43.09 26.46 -14.46
C HIS A 596 -41.58 26.47 -14.21
N THR A 597 -41.07 27.57 -13.65
CA THR A 597 -39.65 27.74 -13.30
C THR A 597 -39.47 28.94 -12.37
N ASP A 598 -38.23 29.29 -12.03
CA ASP A 598 -37.92 30.54 -11.32
C ASP A 598 -37.96 31.72 -12.29
N LYS A 599 -38.85 32.67 -12.02
CA LYS A 599 -39.06 33.84 -12.87
C LYS A 599 -37.81 34.71 -12.98
N GLY A 600 -37.10 34.92 -11.87
CA GLY A 600 -35.95 35.82 -11.79
C GLY A 600 -34.74 35.24 -12.53
N LEU A 601 -34.44 33.97 -12.29
CA LEU A 601 -33.33 33.27 -12.96
C LEU A 601 -33.60 33.09 -14.46
N LEU A 602 -34.85 32.79 -14.87
CA LEU A 602 -35.21 32.76 -16.29
C LEU A 602 -35.05 34.14 -16.95
N GLN A 603 -35.46 35.23 -16.29
CA GLN A 603 -35.25 36.58 -16.82
C GLN A 603 -33.77 36.91 -16.99
N ARG A 604 -32.88 36.44 -16.09
CA ARG A 604 -31.43 36.61 -16.23
C ARG A 604 -30.86 35.86 -17.45
N ILE A 605 -31.34 34.65 -17.73
CA ILE A 605 -30.98 33.90 -18.94
C ILE A 605 -31.39 34.67 -20.20
N LEU A 606 -32.64 35.17 -20.25
CA LEU A 606 -33.16 35.88 -21.42
C LEU A 606 -32.51 37.25 -21.63
N ARG A 607 -32.16 37.98 -20.56
CA ARG A 607 -31.36 39.22 -20.62
C ARG A 607 -30.01 38.98 -21.27
N ASN A 608 -29.31 37.92 -20.86
CA ASN A 608 -28.02 37.53 -21.47
C ASN A 608 -28.14 37.23 -22.96
N PHE A 609 -29.19 36.49 -23.37
CA PHE A 609 -29.44 36.22 -24.79
C PHE A 609 -29.75 37.50 -25.58
N LEU A 610 -30.58 38.39 -25.04
CA LEU A 610 -31.00 39.61 -25.72
C LEU A 610 -29.88 40.65 -25.80
N ALA A 611 -29.08 40.79 -24.74
CA ALA A 611 -27.89 41.64 -24.73
C ALA A 611 -26.88 41.17 -25.79
N ASN A 612 -26.62 39.86 -25.89
CA ASN A 612 -25.77 39.30 -26.94
C ASN A 612 -26.35 39.53 -28.34
N ALA A 613 -27.65 39.30 -28.55
CA ALA A 613 -28.30 39.55 -29.83
C ALA A 613 -28.15 41.02 -30.29
N ILE A 614 -28.33 41.98 -29.39
CA ILE A 614 -28.15 43.42 -29.69
C ILE A 614 -26.68 43.77 -29.91
N ARG A 615 -25.76 43.18 -29.14
CA ARG A 615 -24.32 43.41 -29.26
C ARG A 615 -23.77 42.95 -30.61
N TYR A 616 -24.09 41.73 -31.03
CA TYR A 616 -23.51 41.11 -32.23
C TYR A 616 -24.31 41.30 -33.53
N THR A 617 -25.50 41.89 -33.47
CA THR A 617 -26.23 42.33 -34.68
C THR A 617 -25.81 43.76 -35.04
N ARG A 618 -25.23 43.93 -36.24
CA ARG A 618 -24.82 45.26 -36.75
C ARG A 618 -25.96 45.99 -37.45
N SER A 619 -26.74 45.28 -38.26
CA SER A 619 -27.94 45.78 -38.92
C SER A 619 -28.96 44.64 -39.07
N GLY A 620 -30.26 44.97 -39.05
CA GLY A 620 -31.32 43.97 -39.20
C GLY A 620 -32.29 43.93 -38.02
N ARG A 621 -32.68 42.71 -37.60
CA ARG A 621 -33.79 42.50 -36.67
C ARG A 621 -33.53 41.41 -35.64
N ILE A 622 -34.18 41.56 -34.49
CA ILE A 622 -34.17 40.59 -33.39
C ILE A 622 -35.62 40.20 -33.12
N LEU A 623 -35.89 38.90 -33.07
CA LEU A 623 -37.22 38.34 -32.82
C LEU A 623 -37.20 37.49 -31.56
N VAL A 624 -38.05 37.82 -30.59
CA VAL A 624 -38.23 37.03 -29.37
C VAL A 624 -39.61 36.40 -29.37
N GLY A 625 -39.70 35.09 -29.10
CA GLY A 625 -40.98 34.39 -29.06
C GLY A 625 -40.91 33.05 -28.35
N CYS A 626 -42.08 32.43 -28.18
CA CYS A 626 -42.19 31.12 -27.54
C CYS A 626 -42.79 30.10 -28.52
N ARG A 627 -42.26 28.87 -28.50
CA ARG A 627 -42.74 27.74 -29.31
C ARG A 627 -42.98 26.54 -28.41
N ARG A 628 -44.09 25.83 -28.60
CA ARG A 628 -44.33 24.55 -27.92
C ARG A 628 -43.64 23.42 -28.67
N VAL A 629 -42.83 22.63 -27.98
CA VAL A 629 -42.07 21.49 -28.54
C VAL A 629 -42.08 20.37 -27.50
N ASP A 630 -42.56 19.19 -27.87
CA ASP A 630 -42.58 17.98 -27.03
C ASP A 630 -43.18 18.15 -25.62
N GLY A 631 -44.24 18.96 -25.49
CA GLY A 631 -44.89 19.22 -24.18
C GLY A 631 -44.20 20.29 -23.32
N GLU A 632 -43.08 20.84 -23.78
CA GLU A 632 -42.36 21.95 -23.16
C GLU A 632 -42.52 23.24 -23.97
N ILE A 633 -42.17 24.38 -23.36
CA ILE A 633 -42.18 25.69 -24.00
C ILE A 633 -40.73 26.12 -24.20
N MET A 634 -40.36 26.29 -25.46
CA MET A 634 -39.07 26.80 -25.86
C MET A 634 -39.17 28.31 -26.07
N VAL A 635 -38.44 29.08 -25.25
CA VAL A 635 -38.33 30.54 -25.42
C VAL A 635 -37.12 30.80 -26.30
N GLU A 636 -37.34 31.38 -27.48
CA GLU A 636 -36.33 31.58 -28.53
C GLU A 636 -36.04 33.07 -28.74
N VAL A 637 -34.76 33.42 -28.84
CA VAL A 637 -34.25 34.73 -29.27
C VAL A 637 -33.51 34.51 -30.59
N HIS A 638 -34.02 35.10 -31.68
CA HIS A 638 -33.42 35.03 -33.01
C HIS A 638 -32.83 36.38 -33.38
N ASP A 639 -31.60 36.36 -33.88
CA ASP A 639 -30.91 37.54 -34.41
C ASP A 639 -30.47 37.31 -35.86
N THR A 640 -30.29 38.42 -36.59
CA THR A 640 -29.73 38.42 -37.95
C THR A 640 -28.28 38.88 -37.96
N GLY A 641 -27.53 38.60 -36.89
CA GLY A 641 -26.15 39.04 -36.69
C GLY A 641 -25.12 38.21 -37.45
N ILE A 642 -23.86 38.31 -37.01
CA ILE A 642 -22.71 37.68 -37.68
C ILE A 642 -22.72 36.15 -37.66
N GLY A 643 -23.53 35.53 -36.79
CA GLY A 643 -23.55 34.07 -36.60
C GLY A 643 -22.26 33.51 -35.98
N ILE A 644 -22.28 32.22 -35.63
CA ILE A 644 -21.21 31.50 -34.95
C ILE A 644 -20.81 30.27 -35.78
N PRO A 645 -19.50 30.04 -36.05
CA PRO A 645 -18.99 28.84 -36.71
C PRO A 645 -19.33 27.55 -35.95
N GLN A 646 -19.60 26.46 -36.68
CA GLN A 646 -20.12 25.21 -36.10
C GLN A 646 -19.12 24.50 -35.18
N ASP A 647 -17.82 24.62 -35.47
CA ASP A 647 -16.70 24.12 -34.67
C ASP A 647 -16.52 24.87 -33.34
N ARG A 648 -17.13 26.05 -33.20
CA ARG A 648 -17.05 26.90 -32.00
C ARG A 648 -18.28 26.88 -31.11
N LEU A 649 -19.36 26.20 -31.50
CA LEU A 649 -20.61 26.19 -30.74
C LEU A 649 -20.53 25.54 -29.34
N GLN A 650 -19.54 24.69 -29.09
CA GLN A 650 -19.31 24.09 -27.76
C GLN A 650 -18.45 25.00 -26.86
N ASP A 651 -17.50 25.73 -27.46
CA ASP A 651 -16.53 26.59 -26.78
C ASP A 651 -17.17 27.88 -26.20
N ILE A 652 -18.27 28.37 -26.79
CA ILE A 652 -18.91 29.66 -26.41
C ILE A 652 -19.53 29.70 -25.01
N PHE A 653 -19.68 28.55 -24.36
CA PHE A 653 -20.20 28.46 -23.00
C PHE A 653 -19.09 28.35 -21.94
N GLU A 654 -17.84 28.23 -22.36
CA GLU A 654 -16.70 28.23 -21.45
C GLU A 654 -16.44 29.64 -20.89
N PRO A 655 -16.07 29.76 -19.60
CA PRO A 655 -15.78 31.06 -18.99
C PRO A 655 -14.68 31.81 -19.76
N TYR A 656 -14.86 33.11 -19.96
CA TYR A 656 -13.85 34.03 -20.54
C TYR A 656 -13.48 33.81 -22.01
N ARG A 657 -14.24 32.99 -22.75
CA ARG A 657 -14.04 32.81 -24.21
C ARG A 657 -14.94 33.76 -25.01
N SER A 658 -14.37 34.87 -25.50
CA SER A 658 -14.99 35.70 -26.54
C SER A 658 -14.37 35.41 -27.91
N LEU A 659 -15.19 35.13 -28.92
CA LEU A 659 -14.74 34.99 -30.30
C LEU A 659 -14.36 36.39 -30.83
N ALA A 660 -13.07 36.67 -30.96
CA ALA A 660 -12.57 37.93 -31.49
C ALA A 660 -12.83 38.02 -33.01
N ILE A 661 -14.04 38.38 -33.39
CA ILE A 661 -14.43 38.55 -34.81
C ILE A 661 -14.66 40.05 -35.09
N GLY A 662 -13.55 40.80 -35.17
CA GLY A 662 -13.39 42.03 -35.98
C GLY A 662 -13.53 43.41 -35.31
N GLY A 663 -12.50 44.26 -35.51
CA GLY A 663 -12.54 45.73 -35.41
C GLY A 663 -12.08 46.38 -34.09
N PRO A 664 -11.13 47.35 -34.07
CA PRO A 664 -10.54 47.93 -32.84
C PRO A 664 -11.49 48.74 -31.92
N ASN A 665 -12.76 48.93 -32.30
CA ASN A 665 -13.73 49.77 -31.58
C ASN A 665 -14.97 49.00 -31.06
N ASP A 666 -15.03 47.68 -31.21
CA ASP A 666 -16.12 46.88 -30.65
C ASP A 666 -15.83 46.60 -29.15
N THR A 667 -16.58 47.28 -28.26
CA THR A 667 -16.53 47.11 -26.79
C THR A 667 -16.50 45.63 -26.40
N HIS A 668 -15.40 45.21 -25.77
CA HIS A 668 -15.21 43.86 -25.26
C HIS A 668 -16.24 43.56 -24.17
N GLY A 669 -17.08 42.55 -24.40
CA GLY A 669 -17.93 41.98 -23.35
C GLY A 669 -17.10 41.07 -22.43
N SER A 670 -17.53 40.91 -21.17
CA SER A 670 -16.86 40.10 -20.13
C SER A 670 -16.62 38.63 -20.49
N GLY A 671 -17.22 38.11 -21.57
CA GLY A 671 -17.12 36.69 -21.95
C GLY A 671 -17.83 35.75 -20.97
N LEU A 672 -18.55 36.29 -19.99
CA LEU A 672 -19.20 35.54 -18.92
C LEU A 672 -20.70 35.32 -19.15
N GLY A 673 -21.37 36.17 -19.93
CA GLY A 673 -22.84 36.16 -20.04
C GLY A 673 -23.46 34.83 -20.51
N LEU A 674 -22.82 34.10 -21.43
CA LEU A 674 -23.30 32.77 -21.88
C LEU A 674 -22.98 31.66 -20.86
N THR A 675 -21.84 31.76 -20.17
CA THR A 675 -21.48 30.85 -19.07
C THR A 675 -22.44 31.01 -17.89
N ILE A 676 -22.80 32.25 -17.54
CA ILE A 676 -23.79 32.58 -16.51
C ILE A 676 -25.17 32.03 -16.92
N ALA A 677 -25.59 32.22 -18.17
CA ALA A 677 -26.84 31.66 -18.68
C ALA A 677 -26.87 30.12 -18.60
N LYS A 678 -25.74 29.45 -18.90
CA LYS A 678 -25.61 27.99 -18.77
C LYS A 678 -25.69 27.55 -17.31
N ASN A 679 -24.97 28.20 -16.40
CA ASN A 679 -24.99 27.85 -14.98
C ASN A 679 -26.39 28.05 -14.35
N PHE A 680 -27.11 29.12 -14.71
CA PHE A 680 -28.50 29.29 -14.27
C PHE A 680 -29.45 28.25 -14.87
N ALA A 681 -29.22 27.84 -16.12
CA ALA A 681 -29.98 26.75 -16.73
C ALA A 681 -29.70 25.42 -16.00
N ASP A 682 -28.44 25.12 -15.68
CA ASP A 682 -28.04 23.92 -14.94
C ASP A 682 -28.64 23.89 -13.52
N ILE A 683 -28.63 25.01 -12.80
CA ILE A 683 -29.28 25.15 -11.48
C ILE A 683 -30.79 24.93 -11.54
N LEU A 684 -31.43 25.38 -12.62
CA LEU A 684 -32.87 25.19 -12.83
C LEU A 684 -33.22 23.84 -13.46
N GLY A 685 -32.22 23.03 -13.85
CA GLY A 685 -32.42 21.80 -14.62
C GLY A 685 -33.00 22.03 -16.02
N LEU A 686 -32.79 23.21 -16.61
CA LEU A 686 -33.28 23.60 -17.93
C LEU A 686 -32.23 23.36 -19.01
N LYS A 687 -32.67 23.03 -20.22
CA LYS A 687 -31.76 22.78 -21.35
C LYS A 687 -31.66 23.99 -22.26
N LEU A 688 -30.43 24.48 -22.47
CA LEU A 688 -30.13 25.48 -23.49
C LEU A 688 -29.94 24.84 -24.87
N VAL A 689 -30.39 25.53 -25.91
CA VAL A 689 -30.30 25.11 -27.31
C VAL A 689 -29.78 26.30 -28.12
N VAL A 690 -28.71 26.09 -28.88
CA VAL A 690 -28.16 27.10 -29.80
C VAL A 690 -28.20 26.56 -31.23
N ARG A 691 -28.66 27.38 -32.17
CA ARG A 691 -28.58 27.13 -33.61
C ARG A 691 -28.03 28.38 -34.27
N SER A 692 -26.92 28.27 -34.98
CA SER A 692 -26.35 29.42 -35.68
C SER A 692 -25.75 29.02 -37.01
N THR A 693 -25.73 29.97 -37.94
CA THR A 693 -25.05 29.84 -39.22
C THR A 693 -24.26 31.12 -39.45
N GLU A 694 -22.96 30.97 -39.68
CA GLU A 694 -22.06 32.10 -39.94
C GLU A 694 -22.58 32.97 -41.09
N GLY A 695 -22.58 34.28 -40.87
CA GLY A 695 -23.10 35.30 -41.78
C GLY A 695 -24.64 35.39 -41.89
N ARG A 696 -25.41 34.54 -41.19
CA ARG A 696 -26.89 34.53 -41.24
C ARG A 696 -27.58 34.80 -39.90
N GLY A 697 -26.85 34.74 -38.80
CA GLY A 697 -27.34 35.02 -37.44
C GLY A 697 -27.38 33.80 -36.52
N SER A 698 -27.90 34.02 -35.31
CA SER A 698 -28.00 32.99 -34.27
C SER A 698 -29.42 32.90 -33.68
N CYS A 699 -29.75 31.71 -33.17
CA CYS A 699 -30.96 31.43 -32.41
C CYS A 699 -30.55 30.79 -31.09
N PHE A 700 -30.73 31.52 -29.99
CA PHE A 700 -30.53 31.03 -28.63
C PHE A 700 -31.89 30.73 -28.00
N ALA A 701 -32.01 29.55 -27.40
CA ALA A 701 -33.25 29.09 -26.83
C ALA A 701 -33.06 28.36 -25.51
N VAL A 702 -34.06 28.43 -24.65
CA VAL A 702 -34.15 27.67 -23.39
C VAL A 702 -35.44 26.87 -23.37
N ARG A 703 -35.34 25.57 -23.05
CA ARG A 703 -36.49 24.67 -22.88
C ARG A 703 -36.99 24.77 -21.44
N VAL A 704 -38.26 25.15 -21.28
CA VAL A 704 -38.89 25.37 -19.98
C VAL A 704 -40.17 24.51 -19.87
N PRO A 705 -40.40 23.81 -18.74
CA PRO A 705 -41.63 23.05 -18.53
C PRO A 705 -42.89 23.92 -18.62
N SER A 706 -43.95 23.39 -19.22
CA SER A 706 -45.26 24.06 -19.25
C SER A 706 -45.89 24.06 -17.86
N GLY A 707 -46.38 25.22 -17.44
CA GLY A 707 -47.07 25.41 -16.16
C GLY A 707 -48.59 25.42 -16.29
N HIS A 708 -49.27 25.42 -15.14
CA HIS A 708 -50.71 25.56 -15.04
C HIS A 708 -51.06 26.77 -14.16
N LEU A 709 -51.80 27.75 -14.70
CA LEU A 709 -52.37 28.81 -13.88
C LEU A 709 -53.56 28.24 -13.12
N ARG A 710 -53.39 28.00 -11.82
CA ARG A 710 -54.52 27.70 -10.93
C ARG A 710 -55.31 29.00 -10.76
N ARG A 711 -56.55 29.04 -11.27
CA ARG A 711 -57.43 30.20 -11.17
C ARG A 711 -57.74 30.44 -9.69
N ALA A 712 -57.08 31.41 -9.06
CA ALA A 712 -57.44 31.87 -7.73
C ALA A 712 -58.83 32.52 -7.80
N ALA A 713 -59.77 31.97 -7.05
CA ALA A 713 -61.08 32.57 -6.82
C ALA A 713 -60.93 33.75 -5.86
N GLY A 714 -61.50 34.91 -6.23
CA GLY A 714 -61.89 35.99 -5.32
C GLY A 714 -60.76 36.81 -4.69
N GLY A 715 -60.50 37.99 -5.24
CA GLY A 715 -59.77 39.08 -4.59
C GLY A 715 -60.02 40.38 -5.34
N ALA A 716 -60.61 41.36 -4.66
CA ALA A 716 -61.29 42.52 -5.22
C ALA A 716 -60.47 43.35 -6.22
N SER A 717 -61.13 43.73 -7.32
CA SER A 717 -60.73 44.84 -8.19
C SER A 717 -60.76 46.16 -7.42
N LEU A 718 -59.63 46.86 -7.32
CA LEU A 718 -59.61 48.28 -6.94
C LEU A 718 -60.21 49.12 -8.08
N PRO A 719 -61.06 50.13 -7.80
CA PRO A 719 -61.62 50.99 -8.84
C PRO A 719 -60.54 51.83 -9.54
N GLN A 720 -60.59 51.88 -10.87
CA GLN A 720 -59.93 52.94 -11.63
C GLN A 720 -60.62 54.28 -11.30
N GLY A 721 -59.89 55.20 -10.66
CA GLY A 721 -60.27 56.60 -10.56
C GLY A 721 -60.28 57.18 -9.14
N ALA A 722 -59.10 57.52 -8.62
CA ALA A 722 -58.89 58.64 -7.69
C ALA A 722 -57.37 58.89 -7.60
N ALA A 723 -56.85 59.89 -8.32
CA ALA A 723 -55.47 60.33 -8.14
C ALA A 723 -55.37 61.13 -6.84
N ALA A 724 -54.89 60.52 -5.76
CA ALA A 724 -54.48 61.27 -4.58
C ALA A 724 -53.39 62.26 -5.01
N THR A 725 -53.65 63.56 -4.86
CA THR A 725 -52.72 64.60 -5.27
C THR A 725 -51.60 64.68 -4.23
N LEU A 726 -50.35 64.42 -4.65
CA LEU A 726 -49.16 64.52 -3.79
C LEU A 726 -48.79 65.98 -3.46
N VAL A 727 -49.42 66.94 -4.15
CA VAL A 727 -49.16 68.37 -4.00
C VAL A 727 -49.68 68.86 -2.65
N GLY A 728 -48.81 69.46 -1.84
CA GLY A 728 -49.13 70.03 -0.52
C GLY A 728 -49.07 69.04 0.64
N GLN A 729 -48.71 67.78 0.41
CA GLN A 729 -48.53 66.77 1.47
C GLN A 729 -47.21 66.97 2.19
N ARG A 730 -47.21 66.90 3.52
CA ARG A 730 -45.98 67.02 4.34
C ARG A 730 -45.36 65.65 4.57
N VAL A 731 -44.14 65.45 4.10
CA VAL A 731 -43.41 64.18 4.22
C VAL A 731 -42.20 64.37 5.13
N LEU A 732 -42.17 63.67 6.27
CA LEU A 732 -41.00 63.65 7.14
C LEU A 732 -40.02 62.58 6.65
N VAL A 733 -38.79 62.97 6.31
CA VAL A 733 -37.72 62.06 5.90
C VAL A 733 -36.68 62.01 7.00
N LEU A 734 -36.42 60.82 7.54
CA LEU A 734 -35.36 60.55 8.51
C LEU A 734 -34.36 59.56 7.92
N ASP A 735 -33.14 60.03 7.69
CA ASP A 735 -32.00 59.27 7.16
C ASP A 735 -30.74 59.97 7.72
N ASP A 736 -29.73 59.25 8.18
CA ASP A 736 -28.49 59.80 8.76
C ASP A 736 -27.51 60.28 7.66
N ASP A 737 -27.62 59.74 6.44
CA ASP A 737 -26.82 60.15 5.30
C ASP A 737 -27.33 61.46 4.66
N ALA A 738 -26.45 62.46 4.60
CA ALA A 738 -26.78 63.78 4.06
C ALA A 738 -27.12 63.74 2.57
N ALA A 739 -26.44 62.90 1.78
CA ALA A 739 -26.67 62.79 0.34
C ALA A 739 -28.03 62.13 0.03
N SER A 740 -28.38 61.06 0.76
CA SER A 740 -29.68 60.39 0.68
C SER A 740 -30.84 61.34 1.04
N ARG A 741 -30.70 62.11 2.13
CA ARG A 741 -31.71 63.12 2.52
C ARG A 741 -31.92 64.18 1.44
N GLU A 742 -30.85 64.73 0.88
CA GLU A 742 -30.92 65.79 -0.13
C GLU A 742 -31.55 65.28 -1.44
N ALA A 743 -31.19 64.06 -1.86
CA ALA A 743 -31.78 63.40 -3.02
C ALA A 743 -33.28 63.15 -2.83
N LEU A 744 -33.71 62.62 -1.68
CA LEU A 744 -35.12 62.39 -1.36
C LEU A 744 -35.92 63.69 -1.29
N ALA A 745 -35.36 64.74 -0.68
CA ALA A 745 -35.99 66.04 -0.62
C ALA A 745 -36.21 66.65 -2.02
N THR A 746 -35.23 66.49 -2.90
CA THR A 746 -35.30 66.96 -4.30
C THR A 746 -36.38 66.21 -5.08
N ILE A 747 -36.45 64.87 -4.94
CA ILE A 747 -37.45 64.04 -5.63
C ILE A 747 -38.87 64.36 -5.16
N LEU A 748 -39.08 64.43 -3.84
CA LEU A 748 -40.39 64.71 -3.23
C LEU A 748 -40.85 66.15 -3.52
N GLY A 749 -39.92 67.12 -3.45
CA GLY A 749 -40.18 68.51 -3.83
C GLY A 749 -40.57 68.65 -5.30
N GLY A 750 -39.92 67.90 -6.20
CA GLY A 750 -40.31 67.80 -7.61
C GLY A 750 -41.72 67.25 -7.86
N TRP A 751 -42.34 66.61 -6.86
CA TRP A 751 -43.73 66.15 -6.90
C TRP A 751 -44.71 67.08 -6.18
N GLY A 752 -44.22 68.20 -5.64
CA GLY A 752 -45.02 69.20 -4.93
C GLY A 752 -45.27 68.88 -3.45
N CYS A 753 -44.55 67.93 -2.86
CA CYS A 753 -44.61 67.64 -1.42
C CYS A 753 -43.78 68.68 -0.63
N GLU A 754 -44.20 68.98 0.60
CA GLU A 754 -43.40 69.73 1.56
C GLU A 754 -42.55 68.75 2.38
N THR A 755 -41.24 68.68 2.09
CA THR A 755 -40.34 67.75 2.77
C THR A 755 -39.81 68.33 4.08
N LEU A 756 -40.01 67.61 5.18
CA LEU A 756 -39.40 67.88 6.47
C LEU A 756 -38.23 66.90 6.63
N ALA A 757 -36.99 67.35 6.44
CA ALA A 757 -35.80 66.48 6.57
C ALA A 757 -35.25 66.50 8.01
N ALA A 758 -34.97 65.33 8.56
CA ALA A 758 -34.35 65.13 9.86
C ALA A 758 -33.14 64.21 9.73
N ALA A 759 -32.03 64.56 10.39
CA ALA A 759 -30.84 63.71 10.46
C ALA A 759 -30.87 62.82 11.71
N THR A 760 -31.58 63.23 12.76
CA THR A 760 -31.63 62.55 14.05
C THR A 760 -33.06 62.32 14.54
N VAL A 761 -33.23 61.38 15.47
CA VAL A 761 -34.53 61.07 16.07
C VAL A 761 -35.12 62.28 16.81
N ASP A 762 -34.29 63.08 17.49
CA ASP A 762 -34.73 64.29 18.20
C ASP A 762 -35.23 65.39 17.26
N GLU A 763 -34.59 65.55 16.10
CA GLU A 763 -35.06 66.43 15.03
C GLU A 763 -36.39 65.92 14.45
N ALA A 764 -36.49 64.61 14.21
CA ALA A 764 -37.71 63.98 13.72
C ALA A 764 -38.88 64.16 14.71
N LEU A 765 -38.64 64.02 16.01
CA LEU A 765 -39.64 64.27 17.07
C LEU A 765 -40.09 65.75 17.10
N SER A 766 -39.14 66.68 16.94
CA SER A 766 -39.43 68.11 16.89
C SER A 766 -40.25 68.49 15.65
N LEU A 767 -39.89 67.95 14.49
CA LEU A 767 -40.58 68.19 13.22
C LEU A 767 -41.92 67.45 13.11
N SER A 768 -42.10 66.34 13.81
CA SER A 768 -43.37 65.61 13.92
C SER A 768 -44.49 66.49 14.49
N ARG A 769 -44.18 67.51 15.31
CA ARG A 769 -45.16 68.52 15.79
C ARG A 769 -45.81 69.31 14.64
N LYS A 770 -45.15 69.42 13.48
CA LYS A 770 -45.71 70.06 12.27
C LYS A 770 -46.77 69.20 11.56
N ARG A 771 -47.12 68.04 12.12
CA ARG A 771 -48.13 67.08 11.61
C ARG A 771 -47.84 66.63 10.16
N PRO A 772 -46.75 65.85 9.94
CA PRO A 772 -46.52 65.22 8.66
C PRO A 772 -47.63 64.22 8.32
N ASP A 773 -47.91 64.12 7.03
CA ASP A 773 -48.91 63.23 6.43
C ASP A 773 -48.31 61.86 6.08
N LEU A 774 -46.99 61.77 5.88
CA LEU A 774 -46.24 60.52 5.67
C LEU A 774 -44.86 60.57 6.34
N LEU A 775 -44.41 59.44 6.88
CA LEU A 775 -43.05 59.24 7.37
C LEU A 775 -42.27 58.36 6.38
N ILE A 776 -41.05 58.77 6.03
CA ILE A 776 -40.08 57.97 5.28
C ILE A 776 -38.84 57.84 6.16
N ILE A 777 -38.48 56.62 6.54
CA ILE A 777 -37.44 56.38 7.57
C ILE A 777 -36.45 55.33 7.06
N ASP A 778 -35.15 55.61 7.17
CA ASP A 778 -34.12 54.61 6.94
C ASP A 778 -34.10 53.55 8.05
N TYR A 779 -33.90 52.29 7.67
CA TYR A 779 -34.02 51.18 8.61
C TYR A 779 -32.91 51.18 9.65
N HIS A 780 -31.69 51.52 9.24
CA HIS A 780 -30.56 51.70 10.12
C HIS A 780 -30.30 53.19 10.31
N LEU A 781 -30.27 53.62 11.56
CA LEU A 781 -29.92 54.98 11.92
C LEU A 781 -28.72 54.93 12.87
N ASP A 782 -28.03 56.07 13.00
CA ASP A 782 -26.94 56.25 13.95
C ASP A 782 -27.31 55.79 15.38
N GLU A 783 -26.28 55.41 16.15
CA GLU A 783 -26.40 54.84 17.51
C GLU A 783 -27.09 53.46 17.59
N GLY A 784 -27.23 52.76 16.46
CA GLY A 784 -27.74 51.38 16.41
C GLY A 784 -29.26 51.27 16.56
N LEU A 785 -29.98 52.38 16.36
CA LEU A 785 -31.42 52.44 16.37
C LEU A 785 -32.01 51.94 15.06
N THR A 786 -33.13 51.23 15.14
CA THR A 786 -33.86 50.78 13.94
C THR A 786 -35.06 51.68 13.64
N ALA A 787 -35.53 51.68 12.38
CA ALA A 787 -36.78 52.35 12.02
C ALA A 787 -37.97 51.93 12.90
N LEU A 788 -37.98 50.69 13.39
CA LEU A 788 -39.03 50.21 14.30
C LEU A 788 -38.98 50.90 15.67
N ASP A 789 -37.79 51.08 16.23
CA ASP A 789 -37.59 51.77 17.51
C ASP A 789 -38.01 53.24 17.41
N VAL A 790 -37.71 53.87 16.28
CA VAL A 790 -38.09 55.26 16.00
C VAL A 790 -39.59 55.40 15.81
N LEU A 791 -40.23 54.48 15.08
CA LEU A 791 -41.69 54.48 14.91
C LEU A 791 -42.41 54.28 16.24
N ASP A 792 -41.93 53.37 17.10
CA ASP A 792 -42.49 53.15 18.43
C ASP A 792 -42.32 54.38 19.35
N THR A 793 -41.21 55.11 19.20
CA THR A 793 -40.94 56.37 19.93
C THR A 793 -41.81 57.52 19.43
N LEU A 794 -41.95 57.68 18.12
CA LEU A 794 -42.81 58.69 17.49
C LEU A 794 -44.29 58.48 17.84
N ARG A 795 -44.75 57.23 17.90
CA ARG A 795 -46.12 56.88 18.32
C ARG A 795 -46.42 57.32 19.75
N LYS A 796 -45.50 57.06 20.69
CA LYS A 796 -45.64 57.46 22.10
C LYS A 796 -45.69 58.98 22.27
N HIS A 797 -44.97 59.73 21.44
CA HIS A 797 -44.84 61.18 21.56
C HIS A 797 -45.94 61.97 20.82
N ALA A 798 -46.43 61.46 19.68
CA ALA A 798 -47.41 62.15 18.83
C ALA A 798 -48.87 61.70 19.06
N GLY A 799 -49.10 60.57 19.75
CA GLY A 799 -50.44 60.11 20.14
C GLY A 799 -51.34 59.61 18.99
N GLN A 800 -50.81 59.46 17.77
CA GLN A 800 -51.50 58.92 16.60
C GLN A 800 -50.56 58.05 15.76
N GLU A 801 -51.08 56.97 15.15
CA GLU A 801 -50.34 56.20 14.14
C GLU A 801 -50.35 56.96 12.80
N LYS A 802 -49.17 57.41 12.37
CA LYS A 802 -48.95 58.00 11.03
C LYS A 802 -48.44 56.93 10.07
N PRO A 803 -48.76 57.03 8.78
CA PRO A 803 -48.30 56.05 7.81
C PRO A 803 -46.80 56.19 7.63
N ALA A 804 -46.10 55.07 7.48
CA ALA A 804 -44.67 55.04 7.37
C ALA A 804 -44.20 54.11 6.25
N LEU A 805 -43.22 54.58 5.50
CA LEU A 805 -42.48 53.83 4.48
C LEU A 805 -41.05 53.68 4.97
N VAL A 806 -40.57 52.44 5.04
CA VAL A 806 -39.21 52.14 5.50
C VAL A 806 -38.30 51.91 4.29
N ILE A 807 -37.12 52.53 4.32
CA ILE A 807 -36.08 52.38 3.30
C ILE A 807 -34.90 51.62 3.92
N SER A 808 -34.20 50.75 3.18
CA SER A 808 -32.97 50.10 3.69
C SER A 808 -32.03 49.69 2.57
N ALA A 809 -30.72 49.73 2.84
CA ALA A 809 -29.69 49.10 2.01
C ALA A 809 -29.48 47.60 2.34
N ASP A 810 -30.00 47.12 3.47
CA ASP A 810 -29.95 45.70 3.83
C ASP A 810 -31.06 44.92 3.12
N LEU A 811 -30.65 43.91 2.34
CA LEU A 811 -31.50 43.04 1.52
C LEU A 811 -31.75 41.68 2.17
N SER A 812 -31.41 41.52 3.46
CA SER A 812 -31.68 40.31 4.24
C SER A 812 -33.19 39.98 4.26
N LYS A 813 -33.54 38.69 4.10
CA LYS A 813 -34.94 38.23 3.99
C LYS A 813 -35.78 38.50 5.24
N GLU A 814 -35.14 38.75 6.38
CA GLU A 814 -35.78 38.91 7.68
C GLU A 814 -36.44 40.29 7.83
N ILE A 815 -35.89 41.34 7.22
CA ILE A 815 -36.39 42.72 7.37
C ILE A 815 -37.76 42.92 6.70
N PRO A 816 -37.98 42.54 5.42
CA PRO A 816 -39.29 42.67 4.80
C PRO A 816 -40.38 41.87 5.52
N GLU A 817 -40.05 40.68 6.04
CA GLU A 817 -40.99 39.86 6.82
C GLU A 817 -41.37 40.52 8.15
N GLN A 818 -40.42 41.13 8.86
CA GLN A 818 -40.67 41.85 10.11
C GLN A 818 -41.53 43.10 9.90
N LEU A 819 -41.26 43.86 8.82
CA LEU A 819 -42.03 45.05 8.45
C LEU A 819 -43.45 44.69 8.01
N GLN A 820 -43.61 43.64 7.20
CA GLN A 820 -44.91 43.17 6.74
C GLN A 820 -45.81 42.68 7.88
N ARG A 821 -45.25 42.02 8.92
CA ARG A 821 -45.99 41.63 10.14
C ARG A 821 -46.55 42.83 10.91
N ARG A 822 -45.93 44.00 10.80
CA ARG A 822 -46.39 45.26 11.39
C ARG A 822 -47.21 46.13 10.42
N GLY A 823 -47.48 45.63 9.21
CA GLY A 823 -48.24 46.36 8.17
C GLY A 823 -47.50 47.56 7.57
N LEU A 824 -46.16 47.56 7.61
CA LEU A 824 -45.31 48.63 7.09
C LEU A 824 -44.82 48.28 5.69
N GLU A 825 -44.82 49.28 4.80
CA GLU A 825 -44.29 49.15 3.45
C GLU A 825 -42.76 49.36 3.42
N PHE A 826 -42.10 48.67 2.49
CA PHE A 826 -40.64 48.61 2.40
C PHE A 826 -40.14 48.96 0.99
N LEU A 827 -39.05 49.74 0.91
CA LEU A 827 -38.37 50.08 -0.33
C LEU A 827 -36.84 49.89 -0.22
N PRO A 828 -36.21 48.99 -0.99
CA PRO A 828 -34.76 48.81 -0.94
C PRO A 828 -34.01 49.97 -1.63
N LYS A 829 -32.84 50.34 -1.08
CA LYS A 829 -31.84 51.21 -1.71
C LYS A 829 -31.05 50.37 -2.76
N PRO A 830 -30.70 50.90 -3.95
CA PRO A 830 -30.90 52.27 -4.43
C PRO A 830 -32.36 52.58 -4.81
N ILE A 831 -32.79 53.80 -4.47
CA ILE A 831 -34.20 54.22 -4.54
C ILE A 831 -34.60 54.53 -5.99
N ASN A 832 -35.58 53.80 -6.52
CA ASN A 832 -36.18 54.09 -7.82
C ASN A 832 -37.32 55.13 -7.69
N PRO A 833 -37.23 56.32 -8.34
CA PRO A 833 -38.22 57.40 -8.18
C PRO A 833 -39.66 57.00 -8.57
N ALA A 834 -39.84 56.17 -9.61
CA ALA A 834 -41.17 55.75 -10.06
C ALA A 834 -41.84 54.80 -9.05
N ARG A 835 -41.03 53.92 -8.43
CA ARG A 835 -41.50 52.97 -7.41
C ARG A 835 -41.80 53.69 -6.09
N LEU A 836 -40.93 54.62 -5.69
CA LEU A 836 -41.17 55.50 -4.54
C LEU A 836 -42.48 56.28 -4.70
N ARG A 837 -42.71 56.92 -5.85
CA ARG A 837 -43.96 57.66 -6.12
C ARG A 837 -45.21 56.79 -5.99
N SER A 838 -45.15 55.58 -6.52
CA SER A 838 -46.27 54.64 -6.50
C SER A 838 -46.61 54.21 -5.07
N LEU A 839 -45.59 53.90 -4.25
CA LEU A 839 -45.78 53.51 -2.85
C LEU A 839 -46.22 54.67 -1.97
N VAL A 840 -45.64 55.86 -2.12
CA VAL A 840 -46.07 57.08 -1.40
C VAL A 840 -47.54 57.38 -1.69
N THR A 841 -47.96 57.28 -2.95
CA THR A 841 -49.37 57.49 -3.34
C THR A 841 -50.28 56.42 -2.75
N TYR A 842 -49.86 55.15 -2.78
CA TYR A 842 -50.61 54.02 -2.22
C TYR A 842 -50.79 54.14 -0.70
N VAL A 843 -49.71 54.41 0.03
CA VAL A 843 -49.69 54.53 1.49
C VAL A 843 -50.55 55.71 1.97
N LEU A 844 -50.47 56.86 1.28
CA LEU A 844 -51.34 58.01 1.56
C LEU A 844 -52.81 57.73 1.23
N TYR A 845 -53.10 56.97 0.16
CA TYR A 845 -54.46 56.62 -0.23
C TYR A 845 -55.14 55.67 0.77
N CYS A 846 -54.42 54.66 1.26
CA CYS A 846 -54.94 53.71 2.24
C CYS A 846 -55.38 54.37 3.57
N GLN A 847 -54.87 55.56 3.90
CA GLN A 847 -55.32 56.32 5.08
C GLN A 847 -56.57 57.19 4.85
N ALA A 848 -56.88 57.56 3.61
CA ALA A 848 -58.06 58.39 3.30
C ALA A 848 -59.38 57.59 3.26
N GLY A 849 -59.31 56.26 3.35
CA GLY A 849 -60.44 55.33 3.26
C GLY A 849 -60.92 54.73 4.60
N HIS A 850 -60.65 55.38 5.73
CA HIS A 850 -61.20 55.03 7.05
C HIS A 850 -62.03 56.17 7.64
#